data_AF-A0A651F7J4-F1
#
_entry.id   AF-A0A651F7J4-F1
#
_cell.length_a   1.000
_cell.length_b   1.000
_cell.length_c   1.000
_cell.angle_alpha   90.00
_cell.angle_beta   90.00
_cell.angle_gamma   90.00
#
_symmetry.space_group_name_H-M   'P 1'
#
loop_
_entity.id
_entity.type
_entity.pdbx_description
1 polymer ?
#
loop_
_entity_poly.entity_id
_entity_poly.type
_entity_poly.pdbx_seq_one_letter_code
_entity_poly.pdbx_strand_id
1 'polypeptide(L)'
;MMMQGPIRVFVSVWVSVVCVLSVAPGALGDRFLEQANRAAAVTPGTQAMEDVLFPALAAMDEPPSLALSVEEMVTLRETDSRWRELERWAARDPQQAVIKALAEVGDPDQRFVLGIPYDSAKSAPEEWRRAGLVNSIGRGGELGTVSFDYLDRMEWLLRLALVDSFRLAREGNGEASLDVLIDLLRLGRVLADRPSATEKQFAFVLMRVALERVRDVVYSHQSAFTSTILKEAIPELDDRAMTLNRISFPVFERLAAEQALSRGFEERGEVRVGALAELLAKSASNMLPLRTFSEYAWYERLASQHEGWFETSDRIQAVWGDFEIRWNNQNWNEPTLRRVTDFEQTDPTKFSVIRRFGGIDAETDLYRFLSQIRFDTVTELRGTYNSLGVVAFRLDNRAFPPVLAAIQPRYVPRLALDPYAWNERLRRQEDFGYFVPIRDQTFGPRELPRPYAVRVNLFENDQMRAPTPAQEDAPAGAGMSMAAPPGAAGGGFGGMMTGVGGGLQADAMEDIPDDLIDEETGRVRVDVLRRWFLQNVDDYEISRDDLEEMNQFLPMLAGVLGSPEMAREQAGTVVSMLNADPAIRNALTGFGVDMSAVERLIPDLLADLARDASVRSAMEKARAGERLSGSDIQSMLRGMVNVVVQDRYIDPIQEFLVLLVSDDFPMGGIGDQAFFIAMVDDSQFLLYSLGPNRRNDLAAVVGAGGDDILIWPPISALRRANQ
;
A
#
# COMPACT_ATOMS: atom_id res chain seq x y z
N MET A 1 52.52 -9.12 -49.92
CA MET A 1 53.70 -9.97 -50.22
C MET A 1 54.90 -9.03 -50.26
N MET A 2 55.93 -9.08 -49.41
CA MET A 2 56.36 -9.97 -48.32
C MET A 2 57.50 -9.28 -47.52
N MET A 3 57.50 -9.51 -46.19
CA MET A 3 58.67 -9.74 -45.29
C MET A 3 59.65 -8.59 -44.96
N GLN A 4 60.18 -8.40 -43.74
CA GLN A 4 59.97 -8.93 -42.39
C GLN A 4 60.94 -8.17 -41.42
N GLY A 5 60.52 -7.95 -40.16
CA GLY A 5 61.40 -7.84 -38.97
C GLY A 5 61.64 -6.42 -38.42
N PRO A 6 61.25 -6.15 -37.15
CA PRO A 6 61.99 -6.71 -36.01
C PRO A 6 61.14 -7.31 -34.86
N ILE A 7 61.58 -8.48 -34.37
CA ILE A 7 60.95 -9.38 -33.38
C ILE A 7 61.66 -9.33 -31.99
N ARG A 8 62.23 -8.20 -31.53
CA ARG A 8 62.95 -8.20 -30.23
C ARG A 8 62.65 -7.11 -29.21
N VAL A 9 61.57 -6.34 -29.39
CA VAL A 9 61.09 -5.38 -28.36
C VAL A 9 59.60 -5.60 -27.98
N PHE A 10 58.92 -6.58 -28.59
CA PHE A 10 57.47 -6.80 -28.42
C PHE A 10 57.09 -7.94 -27.46
N VAL A 11 58.05 -8.65 -26.86
CA VAL A 11 57.78 -9.89 -26.10
C VAL A 11 58.05 -9.77 -24.59
N SER A 12 58.56 -8.64 -24.10
CA SER A 12 58.87 -8.45 -22.67
C SER A 12 57.88 -7.54 -21.91
N VAL A 13 56.82 -7.04 -22.56
CA VAL A 13 55.75 -6.23 -21.91
C VAL A 13 54.38 -6.92 -21.95
N TRP A 14 54.25 -8.03 -22.70
CA TRP A 14 52.98 -8.75 -22.87
C TRP A 14 52.77 -9.95 -21.92
N VAL A 15 53.69 -10.20 -20.98
CA VAL A 15 53.59 -11.29 -20.00
C VAL A 15 53.31 -10.79 -18.57
N SER A 16 53.12 -9.48 -18.37
CA SER A 16 52.74 -8.91 -17.06
C SER A 16 51.46 -8.07 -17.06
N VAL A 17 50.77 -7.96 -18.21
CA VAL A 17 49.46 -7.28 -18.32
C VAL A 17 48.32 -8.26 -18.67
N VAL A 18 48.63 -9.54 -18.91
CA VAL A 18 47.64 -10.60 -19.21
C VAL A 18 47.31 -11.49 -17.99
N CYS A 19 47.85 -11.19 -16.80
CA CYS A 19 47.47 -11.89 -15.55
C CYS A 19 46.64 -11.03 -14.55
N VAL A 20 46.08 -9.89 -14.95
CA VAL A 20 45.24 -9.05 -14.06
C VAL A 20 43.84 -8.74 -14.64
N LEU A 21 43.52 -9.13 -15.88
CA LEU A 21 42.18 -8.89 -16.45
C LEU A 21 41.51 -10.19 -16.91
N SER A 22 41.53 -11.17 -16.02
CA SER A 22 40.58 -12.28 -16.01
C SER A 22 39.92 -12.33 -14.64
N VAL A 23 39.36 -11.19 -14.20
CA VAL A 23 38.40 -11.21 -13.10
C VAL A 23 37.16 -11.87 -13.68
N ALA A 24 36.90 -13.10 -13.26
CA ALA A 24 35.68 -13.80 -13.56
C ALA A 24 34.47 -12.88 -13.26
N PRO A 25 33.40 -12.88 -14.10
CA PRO A 25 32.19 -12.10 -13.85
C PRO A 25 31.47 -12.39 -12.52
N GLY A 26 31.98 -13.30 -11.69
CA GLY A 26 31.40 -13.66 -10.39
C GLY A 26 31.68 -12.70 -9.23
N ALA A 27 32.70 -11.83 -9.31
CA ALA A 27 33.13 -11.03 -8.14
C ALA A 27 32.37 -9.70 -7.92
N LEU A 28 31.60 -9.23 -8.91
CA LEU A 28 30.80 -8.00 -8.78
C LEU A 28 29.41 -8.25 -8.17
N GLY A 29 28.93 -9.49 -8.17
CA GLY A 29 27.68 -9.87 -7.53
C GLY A 29 27.73 -9.68 -6.01
N ASP A 30 28.89 -9.94 -5.41
CA ASP A 30 29.08 -9.86 -3.96
C ASP A 30 29.19 -8.43 -3.43
N ARG A 31 29.79 -7.49 -4.18
CA ARG A 31 30.08 -6.14 -3.63
C ARG A 31 28.85 -5.36 -3.16
N PHE A 32 27.73 -5.47 -3.88
CA PHE A 32 26.51 -4.70 -3.57
C PHE A 32 25.77 -5.32 -2.39
N LEU A 33 25.73 -6.65 -2.34
CA LEU A 33 25.20 -7.39 -1.19
C LEU A 33 26.04 -7.15 0.05
N GLU A 34 27.36 -7.16 -0.06
CA GLU A 34 28.28 -6.80 1.03
C GLU A 34 28.06 -5.36 1.51
N GLN A 35 27.83 -4.40 0.62
CA GLN A 35 27.54 -3.02 1.00
C GLN A 35 26.19 -2.91 1.73
N ALA A 36 25.15 -3.58 1.23
CA ALA A 36 23.84 -3.64 1.88
C ALA A 36 23.93 -4.29 3.26
N ASN A 37 24.60 -5.44 3.36
CA ASN A 37 24.83 -6.15 4.63
C ASN A 37 25.69 -5.32 5.60
N ARG A 38 26.66 -4.55 5.11
CA ARG A 38 27.47 -3.65 5.95
C ARG A 38 26.64 -2.50 6.51
N ALA A 39 25.73 -1.93 5.72
CA ALA A 39 24.81 -0.89 6.18
C ALA A 39 23.83 -1.41 7.23
N ALA A 40 23.52 -2.71 7.18
CA ALA A 40 22.67 -3.43 8.12
C ALA A 40 23.41 -4.01 9.34
N ALA A 41 24.75 -3.96 9.37
CA ALA A 41 25.54 -4.70 10.35
C ALA A 41 25.48 -4.10 11.76
N VAL A 42 25.58 -4.98 12.76
CA VAL A 42 25.74 -4.58 14.17
C VAL A 42 27.03 -3.77 14.33
N THR A 43 26.92 -2.59 14.94
CA THR A 43 28.05 -1.69 15.17
C THR A 43 28.72 -1.95 16.54
N PRO A 44 29.99 -1.56 16.74
CA PRO A 44 30.62 -1.67 18.05
C PRO A 44 29.83 -0.90 19.13
N GLY A 45 29.51 -1.58 20.23
CA GLY A 45 28.72 -1.00 21.33
C GLY A 45 27.20 -1.14 21.16
N THR A 46 26.73 -1.89 20.17
CA THR A 46 25.33 -2.33 20.04
C THR A 46 25.21 -3.84 20.19
N GLN A 47 24.06 -4.31 20.68
CA GLN A 47 23.72 -5.73 20.82
C GLN A 47 22.87 -6.19 19.64
N ALA A 48 23.00 -7.45 19.25
CA ALA A 48 22.20 -8.05 18.19
C ALA A 48 20.80 -8.37 18.71
N MET A 49 19.78 -7.72 18.14
CA MET A 49 18.38 -7.91 18.55
C MET A 49 17.90 -9.34 18.27
N GLU A 50 18.34 -9.91 17.16
CA GLU A 50 18.00 -11.26 16.73
C GLU A 50 18.42 -12.33 17.74
N ASP A 51 19.50 -12.12 18.50
CA ASP A 51 19.97 -13.09 19.50
C ASP A 51 19.00 -13.24 20.68
N VAL A 52 18.21 -12.20 20.97
CA VAL A 52 17.21 -12.18 22.06
C VAL A 52 15.82 -12.51 21.50
N LEU A 53 15.41 -11.82 20.45
CA LEU A 53 14.03 -11.85 19.97
C LEU A 53 13.72 -13.07 19.08
N PHE A 54 14.65 -13.50 18.22
CA PHE A 54 14.36 -14.55 17.23
C PHE A 54 14.16 -15.93 17.86
N PRO A 55 14.90 -16.35 18.90
CA PRO A 55 14.60 -17.59 19.60
C PRO A 55 13.16 -17.63 20.15
N ALA A 56 12.68 -16.51 20.70
CA ALA A 56 11.32 -16.42 21.21
C ALA A 56 10.28 -16.46 20.07
N LEU A 57 10.51 -15.71 18.98
CA LEU A 57 9.62 -15.71 17.81
C LEU A 57 9.56 -17.07 17.11
N ALA A 58 10.67 -17.80 17.05
CA ALA A 58 10.72 -19.14 16.48
C ALA A 58 9.91 -20.16 17.28
N ALA A 59 9.80 -19.96 18.60
CA ALA A 59 9.01 -20.80 19.50
C ALA A 59 7.54 -20.38 19.59
N MET A 60 7.17 -19.22 19.05
CA MET A 60 5.81 -18.69 19.14
C MET A 60 4.83 -19.51 18.29
N ASP A 61 3.70 -19.88 18.89
CA ASP A 61 2.62 -20.53 18.15
C ASP A 61 1.96 -19.54 17.18
N GLU A 62 1.45 -20.08 16.08
CA GLU A 62 0.69 -19.37 15.06
C GLU A 62 -0.54 -18.65 15.66
N PRO A 63 -0.78 -17.37 15.29
CA PRO A 63 -1.98 -16.66 15.70
C PRO A 63 -3.23 -17.38 15.19
N PRO A 64 -4.28 -17.57 16.01
CA PRO A 64 -5.49 -18.29 15.61
C PRO A 64 -6.28 -17.58 14.49
N SER A 65 -5.95 -16.33 14.21
CA SER A 65 -6.66 -15.46 13.27
C SER A 65 -5.73 -14.79 12.27
N LEU A 66 -4.85 -15.56 11.61
CA LEU A 66 -4.01 -15.04 10.52
C LEU A 66 -4.80 -14.40 9.38
N ALA A 67 -6.06 -14.84 9.18
CA ALA A 67 -6.95 -14.22 8.20
C ALA A 67 -7.37 -12.79 8.57
N LEU A 68 -7.21 -12.37 9.84
CA LEU A 68 -7.51 -11.01 10.24
C LEU A 68 -6.33 -10.10 9.94
N SER A 69 -6.63 -9.03 9.20
CA SER A 69 -5.75 -7.88 9.05
C SER A 69 -5.49 -7.21 10.41
N VAL A 70 -4.40 -6.44 10.49
CA VAL A 70 -4.07 -5.65 11.70
C VAL A 70 -5.20 -4.64 11.99
N GLU A 71 -5.78 -4.08 10.94
CA GLU A 71 -6.90 -3.14 10.98
C GLU A 71 -8.16 -3.78 11.58
N GLU A 72 -8.47 -5.02 11.20
CA GLU A 72 -9.60 -5.75 11.81
C GLU A 72 -9.31 -6.03 13.28
N MET A 73 -8.09 -6.43 13.63
CA MET A 73 -7.71 -6.73 15.01
C MET A 73 -7.87 -5.55 15.96
N VAL A 74 -7.50 -4.33 15.55
CA VAL A 74 -7.70 -3.14 16.39
C VAL A 74 -9.18 -2.79 16.56
N THR A 75 -10.06 -3.27 15.68
CA THR A 75 -11.52 -3.08 15.77
C THR A 75 -12.28 -4.24 16.42
N LEU A 76 -11.62 -5.32 16.82
CA LEU A 76 -12.31 -6.42 17.50
C LEU A 76 -12.85 -5.97 18.86
N ARG A 77 -14.11 -6.32 19.14
CA ARG A 77 -14.73 -6.06 20.45
C ARG A 77 -14.41 -7.19 21.41
N GLU A 78 -14.34 -6.89 22.71
CA GLU A 78 -14.15 -7.91 23.75
C GLU A 78 -15.26 -8.97 23.79
N THR A 79 -16.45 -8.59 23.31
CA THR A 79 -17.61 -9.48 23.22
C THR A 79 -17.50 -10.48 22.08
N ASP A 80 -16.60 -10.27 21.12
CA ASP A 80 -16.38 -11.18 20.00
C ASP A 80 -15.80 -12.52 20.48
N SER A 81 -16.32 -13.63 19.96
CA SER A 81 -15.78 -14.97 20.24
C SER A 81 -14.30 -15.09 19.83
N ARG A 82 -13.93 -14.44 18.72
CA ARG A 82 -12.57 -14.35 18.19
C ARG A 82 -11.61 -13.69 19.18
N TRP A 83 -12.07 -12.67 19.90
CA TRP A 83 -11.25 -11.98 20.92
C TRP A 83 -10.82 -12.94 22.03
N ARG A 84 -11.73 -13.77 22.53
CA ARG A 84 -11.43 -14.76 23.60
C ARG A 84 -10.44 -15.83 23.17
N GLU A 85 -10.38 -16.13 21.88
CA GLU A 85 -9.38 -17.05 21.33
C GLU A 85 -8.01 -16.39 21.28
N LEU A 86 -7.95 -15.16 20.77
CA LEU A 86 -6.72 -14.36 20.74
C LEU A 86 -6.16 -14.10 22.14
N GLU A 87 -7.01 -13.75 23.09
CA GLU A 87 -6.61 -13.52 24.48
C GLU A 87 -5.99 -14.78 25.11
N ARG A 88 -6.62 -15.95 24.90
CA ARG A 88 -6.07 -17.22 25.38
C ARG A 88 -4.75 -17.58 24.71
N TRP A 89 -4.63 -17.29 23.41
CA TRP A 89 -3.38 -17.49 22.68
C TRP A 89 -2.27 -16.59 23.21
N ALA A 90 -2.55 -15.29 23.41
CA ALA A 90 -1.59 -14.32 23.92
C ALA A 90 -1.07 -14.67 25.32
N ALA A 91 -1.92 -15.26 26.18
CA ALA A 91 -1.57 -15.62 27.55
C ALA A 91 -0.72 -16.91 27.69
N ARG A 92 -0.42 -17.63 26.60
CA ARG A 92 0.38 -18.86 26.66
C ARG A 92 1.87 -18.56 26.84
N ASP A 93 2.59 -19.52 27.44
CA ASP A 93 4.00 -19.36 27.81
C ASP A 93 4.92 -18.94 26.62
N PRO A 94 4.80 -19.51 25.40
CA PRO A 94 5.65 -19.08 24.28
C PRO A 94 5.42 -17.62 23.87
N GLN A 95 4.19 -17.15 23.89
CA GLN A 95 3.81 -15.77 23.58
C GLN A 95 4.31 -14.82 24.66
N GLN A 96 4.14 -15.18 25.94
CA GLN A 96 4.66 -14.38 27.05
C GLN A 96 6.20 -14.32 27.04
N ALA A 97 6.88 -15.36 26.57
CA ALA A 97 8.33 -15.31 26.34
C ALA A 97 8.71 -14.29 25.25
N VAL A 98 7.89 -14.14 24.20
CA VAL A 98 8.07 -13.09 23.18
C VAL A 98 7.85 -11.70 23.76
N ILE A 99 6.81 -11.49 24.59
CA ILE A 99 6.58 -10.20 25.26
C ILE A 99 7.76 -9.84 26.17
N LYS A 100 8.32 -10.82 26.88
CA LYS A 100 9.52 -10.61 27.69
C LYS A 100 10.74 -10.26 26.85
N ALA A 101 10.95 -10.95 25.73
CA ALA A 101 12.04 -10.64 24.81
C ALA A 101 11.86 -9.25 24.18
N LEU A 102 10.62 -8.84 23.87
CA LEU A 102 10.28 -7.50 23.41
C LEU A 102 10.68 -6.44 24.45
N ALA A 103 10.35 -6.65 25.72
CA ALA A 103 10.74 -5.73 26.79
C ALA A 103 12.26 -5.60 26.94
N GLU A 104 13.01 -6.70 26.75
CA GLU A 104 14.47 -6.67 26.79
C GLU A 104 15.05 -5.85 25.62
N VAL A 105 14.56 -6.07 24.39
CA VAL A 105 15.06 -5.32 23.22
C VAL A 105 14.55 -3.87 23.18
N GLY A 106 13.43 -3.59 23.85
CA GLY A 106 12.84 -2.28 24.03
C GLY A 106 13.47 -1.46 25.16
N ASP A 107 14.40 -2.02 25.94
CA ASP A 107 15.07 -1.31 27.03
C ASP A 107 15.88 -0.11 26.49
N PRO A 108 15.57 1.15 26.90
CA PRO A 108 16.23 2.35 26.37
C PRO A 108 17.69 2.49 26.84
N ASP A 109 18.08 1.80 27.91
CA ASP A 109 19.46 1.77 28.39
C ASP A 109 20.34 0.84 27.54
N GLN A 110 19.71 -0.04 26.76
CA GLN A 110 20.38 -0.96 25.85
C GLN A 110 20.27 -0.47 24.41
N ARG A 111 21.34 -0.67 23.63
CA ARG A 111 21.35 -0.30 22.21
C ARG A 111 21.29 -1.56 21.37
N PHE A 112 20.09 -1.96 20.99
CA PHE A 112 19.88 -3.07 20.06
C PHE A 112 19.89 -2.60 18.61
N VAL A 113 20.40 -3.47 17.72
CA VAL A 113 20.35 -3.32 16.27
C VAL A 113 19.96 -4.67 15.68
N LEU A 114 19.10 -4.66 14.66
CA LEU A 114 18.81 -5.86 13.87
C LEU A 114 19.91 -6.05 12.81
N GLY A 115 20.76 -7.05 13.02
CA GLY A 115 21.99 -7.29 12.25
C GLY A 115 21.87 -8.28 11.10
N ILE A 116 20.68 -8.81 10.82
CA ILE A 116 20.53 -9.93 9.89
C ILE A 116 20.98 -9.57 8.46
N PRO A 117 21.83 -10.39 7.83
CA PRO A 117 22.17 -10.25 6.42
C PRO A 117 20.95 -10.42 5.50
N TYR A 118 20.98 -9.80 4.32
CA TYR A 118 19.96 -9.94 3.27
C TYR A 118 20.00 -11.28 2.54
N ASP A 119 21.04 -12.09 2.78
CA ASP A 119 21.16 -13.48 2.33
C ASP A 119 21.22 -14.47 3.50
N SER A 120 20.66 -14.07 4.66
CA SER A 120 20.72 -14.85 5.90
C SER A 120 20.09 -16.24 5.78
N ALA A 121 19.22 -16.51 4.80
CA ALA A 121 18.74 -17.85 4.49
C ALA A 121 19.87 -18.86 4.17
N LYS A 122 21.10 -18.41 3.87
CA LYS A 122 22.27 -19.27 3.65
C LYS A 122 23.07 -19.57 4.92
N SER A 123 23.07 -18.64 5.89
CA SER A 123 23.96 -18.66 7.04
C SER A 123 23.25 -18.82 8.39
N ALA A 124 21.95 -18.51 8.45
CA ALA A 124 21.18 -18.52 9.68
C ALA A 124 21.00 -19.94 10.25
N PRO A 125 20.84 -20.06 11.59
CA PRO A 125 20.46 -21.30 12.25
C PRO A 125 19.26 -21.98 11.58
N GLU A 126 19.25 -23.31 11.56
CA GLU A 126 18.16 -24.11 10.96
C GLU A 126 16.80 -23.79 11.60
N GLU A 127 16.78 -23.46 12.89
CA GLU A 127 15.57 -23.06 13.61
C GLU A 127 14.98 -21.76 13.05
N TRP A 128 15.82 -20.76 12.78
CA TRP A 128 15.39 -19.49 12.21
C TRP A 128 14.90 -19.66 10.77
N ARG A 129 15.61 -20.47 9.98
CA ARG A 129 15.22 -20.79 8.60
C ARG A 129 13.86 -21.48 8.54
N ARG A 130 13.62 -22.47 9.43
CA ARG A 130 12.31 -23.16 9.51
C ARG A 130 11.18 -22.23 9.98
N ALA A 131 11.50 -21.25 10.83
CA ALA A 131 10.53 -20.26 11.29
C ALA A 131 10.28 -19.12 10.29
N GLY A 132 11.05 -19.01 9.20
CA GLY A 132 10.99 -17.88 8.27
C GLY A 132 11.64 -16.60 8.82
N LEU A 133 12.46 -16.68 9.86
CA LEU A 133 13.17 -15.55 10.48
C LEU A 133 14.47 -15.24 9.73
N VAL A 134 14.38 -15.11 8.41
CA VAL A 134 15.52 -14.87 7.52
C VAL A 134 15.14 -13.91 6.40
N ASN A 135 16.17 -13.42 5.71
CA ASN A 135 16.03 -12.80 4.40
C ASN A 135 16.49 -13.81 3.36
N SER A 136 15.72 -13.96 2.29
CA SER A 136 16.07 -14.81 1.17
C SER A 136 16.42 -13.94 -0.04
N ILE A 137 17.39 -14.38 -0.83
CA ILE A 137 17.80 -13.68 -2.05
C ILE A 137 17.65 -14.63 -3.24
N GLY A 138 17.17 -14.11 -4.37
CA GLY A 138 17.05 -14.86 -5.61
C GLY A 138 18.37 -15.51 -6.04
N ARG A 139 18.29 -16.56 -6.86
CA ARG A 139 19.46 -17.37 -7.28
C ARG A 139 20.60 -16.57 -7.92
N GLY A 140 20.32 -15.40 -8.49
CA GLY A 140 21.34 -14.53 -9.10
C GLY A 140 21.95 -13.51 -8.13
N GLY A 141 21.54 -13.49 -6.86
CA GLY A 141 22.07 -12.55 -5.87
C GLY A 141 21.68 -11.09 -6.15
N GLU A 142 20.54 -10.87 -6.80
CA GLU A 142 20.01 -9.55 -7.06
C GLU A 142 19.33 -8.96 -5.81
N LEU A 143 19.76 -7.77 -5.38
CA LEU A 143 19.14 -7.06 -4.26
C LEU A 143 17.65 -6.77 -4.52
N GLY A 144 17.29 -6.46 -5.76
CA GLY A 144 15.91 -6.25 -6.16
C GLY A 144 14.98 -7.47 -6.06
N THR A 145 15.52 -8.65 -5.69
CA THR A 145 14.78 -9.91 -5.51
C THR A 145 14.81 -10.41 -4.06
N VAL A 146 15.31 -9.60 -3.12
CA VAL A 146 15.31 -9.99 -1.70
C VAL A 146 13.88 -10.10 -1.20
N SER A 147 13.58 -11.19 -0.51
CA SER A 147 12.37 -11.37 0.29
C SER A 147 12.71 -11.16 1.77
N PHE A 148 11.86 -10.41 2.46
CA PHE A 148 12.02 -10.06 3.87
C PHE A 148 11.13 -10.96 4.74
N ASP A 149 11.33 -12.28 4.66
CA ASP A 149 10.41 -13.29 5.23
C ASP A 149 10.22 -13.12 6.75
N TYR A 150 11.22 -12.58 7.45
CA TYR A 150 11.15 -12.33 8.89
C TYR A 150 10.07 -11.31 9.28
N LEU A 151 9.64 -10.44 8.35
CA LEU A 151 8.60 -9.43 8.63
C LEU A 151 7.24 -10.08 8.93
N ASP A 152 6.93 -11.23 8.35
CA ASP A 152 5.70 -11.97 8.65
C ASP A 152 5.65 -12.36 10.14
N ARG A 153 6.78 -12.75 10.72
CA ARG A 153 6.89 -13.06 12.15
C ARG A 153 6.85 -11.81 13.03
N MET A 154 7.35 -10.68 12.54
CA MET A 154 7.20 -9.39 13.22
C MET A 154 5.74 -8.94 13.23
N GLU A 155 4.97 -9.23 12.19
CA GLU A 155 3.52 -8.98 12.18
C GLU A 155 2.82 -9.82 13.24
N TRP A 156 3.24 -11.07 13.47
CA TRP A 156 2.67 -11.87 14.55
C TRP A 156 2.98 -11.29 15.94
N LEU A 157 4.18 -10.73 16.13
CA LEU A 157 4.55 -9.99 17.34
C LEU A 157 3.69 -8.75 17.53
N LEU A 158 3.46 -7.96 16.47
CA LEU A 158 2.54 -6.83 16.50
C LEU A 158 1.16 -7.29 16.98
N ARG A 159 0.58 -8.31 16.35
CA ARG A 159 -0.71 -8.89 16.76
C ARG A 159 -0.72 -9.29 18.24
N LEU A 160 0.33 -9.96 18.70
CA LEU A 160 0.47 -10.37 20.10
C LEU A 160 0.46 -9.16 21.05
N ALA A 161 1.31 -8.17 20.79
CA ALA A 161 1.41 -6.98 21.63
C ALA A 161 0.10 -6.18 21.69
N LEU A 162 -0.65 -6.10 20.58
CA LEU A 162 -1.97 -5.43 20.54
C LEU A 162 -3.03 -6.15 21.37
N VAL A 163 -2.99 -7.48 21.42
CA VAL A 163 -3.91 -8.30 22.21
C VAL A 163 -3.51 -8.26 23.69
N ASP A 164 -2.22 -8.46 23.98
CA ASP A 164 -1.73 -8.57 25.35
C ASP A 164 -1.82 -7.25 26.12
N SER A 165 -1.50 -6.12 25.47
CA SER A 165 -1.68 -4.79 26.07
C SER A 165 -3.13 -4.54 26.49
N PHE A 166 -4.10 -4.92 25.67
CA PHE A 166 -5.52 -4.75 25.96
C PHE A 166 -5.98 -5.70 27.07
N ARG A 167 -5.51 -6.95 27.06
CA ARG A 167 -5.73 -7.92 28.15
C ARG A 167 -5.23 -7.36 29.49
N LEU A 168 -4.00 -6.83 29.53
CA LEU A 168 -3.40 -6.23 30.73
C LEU A 168 -4.19 -5.02 31.23
N ALA A 169 -4.62 -4.13 30.32
CA ALA A 169 -5.45 -2.98 30.69
C ALA A 169 -6.80 -3.40 31.29
N ARG A 170 -7.44 -4.43 30.72
CA ARG A 170 -8.70 -5.01 31.24
C ARG A 170 -8.53 -5.61 32.63
N GLU A 171 -7.38 -6.20 32.91
CA GLU A 171 -7.00 -6.71 34.24
C GLU A 171 -6.68 -5.59 35.25
N GLY A 172 -6.70 -4.33 34.82
CA GLY A 172 -6.39 -3.16 35.65
C GLY A 172 -4.89 -2.84 35.72
N ASN A 173 -4.06 -3.52 34.93
CA ASN A 173 -2.62 -3.29 34.88
C ASN A 173 -2.27 -2.33 33.73
N GLY A 174 -2.64 -1.05 33.92
CA GLY A 174 -2.41 -0.02 32.91
C GLY A 174 -0.93 0.28 32.64
N GLU A 175 -0.06 0.16 33.64
CA GLU A 175 1.39 0.38 33.49
C GLU A 175 2.01 -0.65 32.54
N ALA A 176 1.86 -1.95 32.85
CA ALA A 176 2.39 -3.01 31.98
C ALA A 176 1.76 -3.01 30.58
N SER A 177 0.50 -2.58 30.47
CA SER A 177 -0.17 -2.39 29.17
C SER A 177 0.55 -1.35 28.30
N LEU A 178 0.95 -0.22 28.88
CA LEU A 178 1.70 0.82 28.18
C LEU A 178 3.13 0.40 27.89
N ASP A 179 3.79 -0.30 28.82
CA ASP A 179 5.15 -0.79 28.61
C ASP A 179 5.25 -1.66 27.35
N VAL A 180 4.35 -2.64 27.20
CA VAL A 180 4.31 -3.50 26.00
C VAL A 180 4.21 -2.68 24.70
N LEU A 181 3.39 -1.63 24.69
CA LEU A 181 3.18 -0.80 23.51
C LEU A 181 4.34 0.17 23.25
N ILE A 182 4.98 0.68 24.30
CA ILE A 182 6.17 1.53 24.22
C ILE A 182 7.36 0.70 23.75
N ASP A 183 7.53 -0.53 24.24
CA ASP A 183 8.57 -1.44 23.79
C ASP A 183 8.35 -1.84 22.32
N LEU A 184 7.10 -2.07 21.90
CA LEU A 184 6.75 -2.26 20.50
C LEU A 184 7.11 -1.04 19.65
N LEU A 185 6.78 0.16 20.11
CA LEU A 185 7.14 1.42 19.45
C LEU A 185 8.67 1.55 19.30
N ARG A 186 9.45 1.20 20.32
CA ARG A 186 10.92 1.20 20.28
C ARG A 186 11.48 0.12 19.35
N LEU A 187 10.88 -1.07 19.30
CA LEU A 187 11.21 -2.09 18.29
C LEU A 187 11.02 -1.54 16.87
N GLY A 188 9.88 -0.89 16.61
CA GLY A 188 9.64 -0.19 15.34
C GLY A 188 10.75 0.81 15.03
N ARG A 189 11.21 1.56 16.04
CA ARG A 189 12.34 2.48 15.86
C ARG A 189 13.64 1.78 15.49
N VAL A 190 13.96 0.64 16.11
CA VAL A 190 15.15 -0.17 15.77
C VAL A 190 15.04 -0.71 14.33
N LEU A 191 13.86 -1.22 13.94
CA LEU A 191 13.62 -1.69 12.58
C LEU A 191 13.74 -0.57 11.54
N ALA A 192 13.38 0.67 11.90
CA ALA A 192 13.50 1.82 11.00
C ALA A 192 14.97 2.18 10.67
N ASP A 193 15.97 1.71 11.43
CA ASP A 193 17.39 1.89 11.08
C ASP A 193 17.84 0.98 9.93
N ARG A 194 17.02 -0.02 9.56
CA ARG A 194 17.33 -0.92 8.46
C ARG A 194 17.44 -0.17 7.12
N PRO A 195 18.36 -0.57 6.22
CA PRO A 195 18.59 0.11 4.94
C PRO A 195 17.46 0.06 3.90
N SER A 196 16.54 -0.92 3.97
CA SER A 196 15.48 -1.14 2.98
C SER A 196 14.28 -0.23 3.19
N ALA A 197 13.67 0.24 2.11
CA ALA A 197 12.40 0.95 2.15
C ALA A 197 11.27 0.09 2.71
N THR A 198 11.22 -1.20 2.34
CA THR A 198 10.18 -2.14 2.83
C THR A 198 10.26 -2.32 4.35
N GLU A 199 11.47 -2.51 4.88
CA GLU A 199 11.69 -2.64 6.33
C GLU A 199 11.30 -1.35 7.07
N LYS A 200 11.66 -0.17 6.51
CA LYS A 200 11.28 1.14 7.07
C LYS A 200 9.77 1.40 7.02
N GLN A 201 9.11 1.07 5.92
CA GLN A 201 7.66 1.18 5.80
C GLN A 201 6.96 0.36 6.88
N PHE A 202 7.33 -0.92 7.00
CA PHE A 202 6.81 -1.80 8.04
C PHE A 202 7.04 -1.22 9.44
N ALA A 203 8.25 -0.73 9.70
CA ALA A 203 8.60 -0.09 10.97
C ALA A 203 7.70 1.10 11.31
N PHE A 204 7.44 2.00 10.35
CA PHE A 204 6.54 3.14 10.58
C PHE A 204 5.09 2.71 10.81
N VAL A 205 4.58 1.74 10.05
CA VAL A 205 3.24 1.18 10.27
C VAL A 205 3.14 0.60 11.68
N LEU A 206 4.12 -0.20 12.10
CA LEU A 206 4.18 -0.78 13.44
C LEU A 206 4.14 0.32 14.53
N MET A 207 4.94 1.38 14.37
CA MET A 207 4.95 2.52 15.31
C MET A 207 3.60 3.25 15.36
N ARG A 208 2.97 3.53 14.20
CA ARG A 208 1.65 4.19 14.13
C ARG A 208 0.57 3.37 14.82
N VAL A 209 0.52 2.06 14.53
CA VAL A 209 -0.46 1.15 15.14
C VAL A 209 -0.24 1.05 16.65
N ALA A 210 1.02 0.99 17.11
CA ALA A 210 1.33 1.01 18.55
C ALA A 210 0.84 2.30 19.23
N LEU A 211 1.09 3.47 18.62
CA LEU A 211 0.66 4.78 19.14
C LEU A 211 -0.86 4.91 19.18
N GLU A 212 -1.55 4.47 18.13
CA GLU A 212 -3.01 4.41 18.14
C GLU A 212 -3.50 3.51 19.25
N ARG A 213 -2.89 2.33 19.42
CA ARG A 213 -3.26 1.39 20.47
C ARG A 213 -3.02 1.94 21.87
N VAL A 214 -1.96 2.72 22.10
CA VAL A 214 -1.71 3.41 23.38
C VAL A 214 -2.91 4.28 23.74
N ARG A 215 -3.38 5.10 22.80
CA ARG A 215 -4.53 5.97 23.05
C ARG A 215 -5.80 5.15 23.24
N ASP A 216 -5.96 4.10 22.46
CA ASP A 216 -7.11 3.22 22.49
C ASP A 216 -7.31 2.49 23.82
N VAL A 217 -6.24 1.89 24.39
CA VAL A 217 -6.31 1.23 25.71
C VAL A 217 -6.61 2.25 26.82
N VAL A 218 -6.00 3.44 26.76
CA VAL A 218 -6.25 4.52 27.73
C VAL A 218 -7.69 5.02 27.62
N TYR A 219 -8.22 5.14 26.41
CA TYR A 219 -9.60 5.58 26.17
C TYR A 219 -10.62 4.55 26.66
N SER A 220 -10.41 3.27 26.34
CA SER A 220 -11.36 2.18 26.60
C SER A 220 -11.30 1.67 28.04
N HIS A 221 -10.14 1.70 28.69
CA HIS A 221 -9.90 1.20 30.05
C HIS A 221 -9.43 2.28 31.01
N GLN A 222 -10.05 3.47 31.00
CA GLN A 222 -9.65 4.61 31.83
C GLN A 222 -9.45 4.28 33.31
N SER A 223 -10.20 3.33 33.87
CA SER A 223 -10.07 2.90 35.26
C SER A 223 -8.75 2.19 35.59
N ALA A 224 -8.04 1.67 34.60
CA ALA A 224 -6.73 1.03 34.75
C ALA A 224 -5.58 2.05 34.85
N PHE A 225 -5.85 3.33 34.57
CA PHE A 225 -4.83 4.37 34.48
C PHE A 225 -4.97 5.41 35.58
N THR A 226 -3.82 5.86 36.08
CA THR A 226 -3.73 6.99 36.98
C THR A 226 -2.92 8.11 36.33
N SER A 227 -3.07 9.33 36.83
CA SER A 227 -2.27 10.47 36.41
C SER A 227 -0.76 10.23 36.60
N THR A 228 -0.36 9.44 37.60
CA THR A 228 1.04 9.07 37.84
C THR A 228 1.57 8.18 36.72
N ILE A 229 0.88 7.07 36.42
CA ILE A 229 1.25 6.13 35.34
C ILE A 229 1.41 6.89 34.02
N LEU A 230 0.47 7.76 33.67
CA LEU A 230 0.55 8.52 32.42
C LEU A 230 1.73 9.51 32.41
N LYS A 231 2.03 10.17 33.54
CA LYS A 231 3.19 11.08 33.63
C LYS A 231 4.53 10.36 33.52
N GLU A 232 4.60 9.10 33.91
CA GLU A 232 5.81 8.26 33.77
C GLU A 232 5.97 7.75 32.34
N ALA A 233 4.87 7.41 31.66
CA ALA A 233 4.90 6.98 30.25
C ALA A 233 5.15 8.12 29.24
N ILE A 234 4.65 9.33 29.50
CA ILE A 234 4.73 10.48 28.58
C ILE A 234 6.18 10.81 28.13
N PRO A 235 7.19 10.89 29.02
CA PRO A 235 8.58 11.14 28.63
C PRO A 235 9.15 10.15 27.62
N GLU A 236 8.69 8.89 27.65
CA GLU A 236 9.13 7.84 26.72
C GLU A 236 8.59 8.05 25.30
N LEU A 237 7.53 8.84 25.16
CA LEU A 237 6.93 9.23 23.88
C LEU A 237 7.46 10.57 23.35
N ASP A 238 8.49 11.16 23.98
CA ASP A 238 9.10 12.39 23.48
C ASP A 238 9.87 12.15 22.17
N ASP A 239 9.87 13.13 21.27
CA ASP A 239 10.61 13.12 20.01
C ASP A 239 12.11 12.84 20.22
N ARG A 240 12.65 13.26 21.38
CA ARG A 240 14.05 13.05 21.74
C ARG A 240 14.36 11.62 22.18
N ALA A 241 13.39 10.92 22.75
CA ALA A 241 13.51 9.51 23.09
C ALA A 241 13.47 8.68 21.80
N MET A 242 12.48 8.94 20.94
CA MET A 242 12.27 8.17 19.71
C MET A 242 13.23 8.54 18.57
N THR A 243 13.71 9.78 18.51
CA THR A 243 14.65 10.28 17.49
C THR A 243 14.28 9.96 16.04
N LEU A 244 12.99 9.98 15.68
CA LEU A 244 12.49 9.69 14.32
C LEU A 244 13.17 10.55 13.24
N ASN A 245 13.62 11.74 13.61
CA ASN A 245 14.34 12.65 12.74
C ASN A 245 15.79 12.23 12.39
N ARG A 246 16.30 11.15 12.98
CA ARG A 246 17.63 10.59 12.72
C ARG A 246 17.59 9.32 11.86
N ILE A 247 16.40 8.84 11.51
CA ILE A 247 16.26 7.72 10.58
C ILE A 247 16.83 8.16 9.24
N SER A 248 17.75 7.39 8.68
CA SER A 248 18.33 7.66 7.36
C SER A 248 17.35 7.31 6.24
N PHE A 249 17.50 8.00 5.10
CA PHE A 249 16.81 7.60 3.86
C PHE A 249 17.30 6.20 3.45
N PRO A 250 16.44 5.31 2.92
CA PRO A 250 16.85 3.98 2.55
C PRO A 250 17.89 3.99 1.42
N VAL A 251 18.95 3.21 1.62
CA VAL A 251 20.09 3.10 0.71
C VAL A 251 20.00 1.83 -0.14
N PHE A 252 19.22 0.84 0.31
CA PHE A 252 19.10 -0.45 -0.34
C PHE A 252 18.64 -0.35 -1.79
N GLU A 253 17.63 0.47 -2.07
CA GLU A 253 17.06 0.66 -3.41
C GLU A 253 18.04 1.36 -4.34
N ARG A 254 18.86 2.27 -3.80
CA ARG A 254 19.97 2.88 -4.55
C ARG A 254 20.99 1.83 -4.96
N LEU A 255 21.38 0.96 -4.03
CA LEU A 255 22.32 -0.14 -4.31
C LEU A 255 21.73 -1.15 -5.29
N ALA A 256 20.42 -1.42 -5.23
CA ALA A 256 19.73 -2.27 -6.19
C ALA A 256 19.72 -1.66 -7.59
N ALA A 257 19.48 -0.35 -7.71
CA ALA A 257 19.58 0.39 -8.97
C ALA A 257 21.00 0.38 -9.55
N GLU A 258 22.02 0.65 -8.71
CA GLU A 258 23.43 0.59 -9.10
C GLU A 258 23.86 -0.84 -9.49
N GLN A 259 23.31 -1.88 -8.85
CA GLN A 259 23.53 -3.28 -9.22
C GLN A 259 22.89 -3.62 -10.56
N ALA A 260 21.65 -3.17 -10.81
CA ALA A 260 20.97 -3.34 -12.08
C ALA A 260 21.73 -2.66 -13.23
N LEU A 261 22.21 -1.43 -13.01
CA LEU A 261 23.13 -0.72 -13.90
C LEU A 261 24.39 -1.56 -14.16
N SER A 262 25.05 -2.03 -13.10
CA SER A 262 26.28 -2.83 -13.18
C SER A 262 26.17 -4.14 -13.95
N ARG A 263 24.97 -4.72 -14.06
CA ARG A 263 24.74 -6.01 -14.74
C ARG A 263 24.11 -5.84 -16.12
N GLY A 264 23.23 -4.86 -16.28
CA GLY A 264 22.47 -4.61 -17.50
C GLY A 264 23.19 -3.76 -18.54
N PHE A 265 24.36 -3.19 -18.23
CA PHE A 265 25.02 -2.20 -19.09
C PHE A 265 26.51 -2.46 -19.25
N GLU A 266 27.07 -1.93 -20.32
CA GLU A 266 28.51 -1.83 -20.55
C GLU A 266 28.94 -0.37 -20.38
N GLU A 267 29.96 -0.09 -19.55
CA GLU A 267 30.35 1.28 -19.15
C GLU A 267 30.57 2.25 -20.33
N ARG A 268 31.00 1.75 -21.48
CA ARG A 268 31.17 2.52 -22.73
C ARG A 268 30.51 1.83 -23.93
N GLY A 269 29.55 0.95 -23.66
CA GLY A 269 28.85 0.16 -24.68
C GLY A 269 27.35 0.38 -24.61
N GLU A 270 26.63 -0.44 -25.37
CA GLU A 270 25.17 -0.39 -25.41
C GLU A 270 24.54 -1.10 -24.21
N VAL A 271 23.26 -0.82 -23.99
CA VAL A 271 22.45 -1.52 -22.99
C VAL A 271 22.32 -2.99 -23.39
N ARG A 272 22.56 -3.89 -22.45
CA ARG A 272 22.31 -5.33 -22.64
C ARG A 272 20.82 -5.59 -22.43
N VAL A 273 20.02 -5.24 -23.44
CA VAL A 273 18.54 -5.20 -23.38
C VAL A 273 17.95 -6.43 -22.69
N GLY A 274 18.31 -7.65 -23.13
CA GLY A 274 17.78 -8.88 -22.55
C GLY A 274 18.18 -9.11 -21.09
N ALA A 275 19.40 -8.75 -20.70
CA ALA A 275 19.87 -8.89 -19.32
C ALA A 275 19.20 -7.87 -18.39
N LEU A 276 19.06 -6.62 -18.85
CA LEU A 276 18.37 -5.57 -18.10
C LEU A 276 16.89 -5.91 -17.94
N ALA A 277 16.22 -6.34 -19.00
CA ALA A 277 14.82 -6.74 -18.97
C ALA A 277 14.57 -7.90 -17.99
N GLU A 278 15.46 -8.90 -17.99
CA GLU A 278 15.37 -10.03 -17.05
C GLU A 278 15.51 -9.58 -15.58
N LEU A 279 16.47 -8.69 -15.28
CA LEU A 279 16.70 -8.17 -13.94
C LEU A 279 15.49 -7.38 -13.42
N LEU A 280 14.97 -6.46 -14.25
CA LEU A 280 13.84 -5.61 -13.88
C LEU A 280 12.55 -6.44 -13.75
N ALA A 281 12.31 -7.38 -14.66
CA ALA A 281 11.15 -8.26 -14.61
C ALA A 281 11.14 -9.16 -13.36
N LYS A 282 12.30 -9.74 -13.01
CA LYS A 282 12.45 -10.53 -11.78
C LYS A 282 12.19 -9.69 -10.54
N SER A 283 12.73 -8.47 -10.50
CA SER A 283 12.50 -7.56 -9.38
C SER A 283 11.02 -7.16 -9.28
N ALA A 284 10.35 -6.87 -10.41
CA ALA A 284 8.93 -6.53 -10.44
C ALA A 284 8.03 -7.71 -10.04
N SER A 285 8.46 -8.93 -10.34
CA SER A 285 7.66 -10.15 -10.16
C SER A 285 8.01 -10.93 -8.90
N ASN A 286 8.75 -10.35 -7.95
CA ASN A 286 9.31 -11.08 -6.80
C ASN A 286 8.22 -11.86 -6.02
N MET A 287 7.04 -11.26 -5.84
CA MET A 287 5.90 -11.89 -5.16
C MET A 287 4.99 -12.72 -6.08
N LEU A 288 5.12 -12.58 -7.40
CA LEU A 288 4.25 -13.21 -8.41
C LEU A 288 5.10 -13.78 -9.56
N PRO A 289 5.81 -14.90 -9.37
CA PRO A 289 6.79 -15.40 -10.33
C PRO A 289 6.23 -15.64 -11.74
N LEU A 290 4.93 -15.96 -11.85
CA LEU A 290 4.25 -16.16 -13.13
C LEU A 290 4.13 -14.86 -13.95
N ARG A 291 4.14 -13.67 -13.31
CA ARG A 291 4.14 -12.38 -13.99
C ARG A 291 5.47 -12.05 -14.66
N THR A 292 6.55 -12.76 -14.34
CA THR A 292 7.87 -12.50 -14.91
C THR A 292 7.85 -12.50 -16.45
N PHE A 293 7.05 -13.37 -17.07
CA PHE A 293 6.95 -13.43 -18.53
C PHE A 293 6.30 -12.18 -19.14
N SER A 294 5.22 -11.67 -18.55
CA SER A 294 4.55 -10.46 -19.03
C SER A 294 5.38 -9.21 -18.74
N GLU A 295 6.02 -9.16 -17.56
CA GLU A 295 6.91 -8.06 -17.18
C GLU A 295 8.15 -8.01 -18.08
N TYR A 296 8.71 -9.16 -18.46
CA TYR A 296 9.88 -9.23 -19.36
C TYR A 296 9.64 -8.52 -20.69
N ALA A 297 8.52 -8.81 -21.37
CA ALA A 297 8.20 -8.21 -22.67
C ALA A 297 7.94 -6.68 -22.58
N TRP A 298 7.53 -6.20 -21.41
CA TRP A 298 7.41 -4.76 -21.15
C TRP A 298 8.79 -4.13 -20.92
N TYR A 299 9.61 -4.70 -20.03
CA TYR A 299 10.94 -4.19 -19.73
C TYR A 299 11.92 -4.33 -20.90
N GLU A 300 11.75 -5.31 -21.79
CA GLU A 300 12.54 -5.42 -23.02
C GLU A 300 12.34 -4.20 -23.92
N ARG A 301 11.09 -3.75 -24.05
CA ARG A 301 10.77 -2.52 -24.79
C ARG A 301 11.38 -1.29 -24.14
N LEU A 302 11.28 -1.16 -22.82
CA LEU A 302 11.90 -0.03 -22.10
C LEU A 302 13.43 -0.06 -22.18
N ALA A 303 14.03 -1.23 -22.00
CA ALA A 303 15.47 -1.41 -22.06
C ALA A 303 16.04 -1.07 -23.45
N SER A 304 15.27 -1.27 -24.53
CA SER A 304 15.65 -0.86 -25.89
C SER A 304 15.69 0.66 -26.10
N GLN A 305 15.00 1.43 -25.24
CA GLN A 305 14.92 2.90 -25.30
C GLN A 305 15.72 3.56 -24.16
N HIS A 306 16.45 2.77 -23.38
CA HIS A 306 17.16 3.23 -22.20
C HIS A 306 18.42 4.01 -22.58
N GLU A 307 18.71 5.07 -21.82
CA GLU A 307 19.94 5.86 -21.98
C GLU A 307 21.18 5.07 -21.52
N GLY A 308 22.37 5.53 -21.90
CA GLY A 308 23.64 4.87 -21.62
C GLY A 308 24.05 4.79 -20.14
N TRP A 309 25.17 4.12 -19.88
CA TRP A 309 25.69 3.90 -18.52
C TRP A 309 25.89 5.20 -17.74
N PHE A 310 26.58 6.18 -18.34
CA PHE A 310 26.97 7.41 -17.64
C PHE A 310 25.76 8.28 -17.33
N GLU A 311 24.87 8.45 -18.31
CA GLU A 311 23.63 9.20 -18.17
C GLU A 311 22.75 8.60 -17.07
N THR A 312 22.66 7.27 -17.03
CA THR A 312 21.89 6.54 -16.01
C THR A 312 22.53 6.66 -14.63
N SER A 313 23.85 6.51 -14.53
CA SER A 313 24.59 6.65 -13.27
C SER A 313 24.44 8.05 -12.69
N ASP A 314 24.63 9.09 -13.50
CA ASP A 314 24.48 10.49 -13.09
C ASP A 314 23.05 10.77 -12.63
N ARG A 315 22.05 10.21 -13.34
CA ARG A 315 20.65 10.36 -12.96
C ARG A 315 20.30 9.62 -11.66
N ILE A 316 20.85 8.44 -11.42
CA ILE A 316 20.72 7.74 -10.13
C ILE A 316 21.25 8.63 -8.99
N GLN A 317 22.45 9.21 -9.15
CA GLN A 317 23.00 10.07 -8.08
C GLN A 317 22.18 11.35 -7.88
N ALA A 318 21.66 11.96 -8.94
CA ALA A 318 20.80 13.13 -8.85
C ALA A 318 19.50 12.82 -8.08
N VAL A 319 18.80 11.75 -8.46
CA VAL A 319 17.52 11.36 -7.84
C VAL A 319 17.68 11.04 -6.35
N TRP A 320 18.63 10.17 -6.00
CA TRP A 320 18.82 9.82 -4.59
C TRP A 320 19.44 10.96 -3.77
N GLY A 321 20.25 11.82 -4.40
CA GLY A 321 20.74 13.05 -3.77
C GLY A 321 19.61 14.03 -3.43
N ASP A 322 18.66 14.24 -4.34
CA ASP A 322 17.45 15.04 -4.10
C ASP A 322 16.61 14.42 -2.96
N PHE A 323 16.36 13.11 -3.01
CA PHE A 323 15.64 12.39 -1.95
C PHE A 323 16.32 12.55 -0.58
N GLU A 324 17.63 12.40 -0.47
CA GLU A 324 18.36 12.53 0.79
C GLU A 324 18.32 13.97 1.33
N ILE A 325 18.51 14.97 0.46
CA ILE A 325 18.41 16.39 0.85
C ILE A 325 17.02 16.68 1.41
N ARG A 326 15.97 16.18 0.75
CA ARG A 326 14.59 16.37 1.18
C ARG A 326 14.26 15.60 2.46
N TRP A 327 14.72 14.37 2.59
CA TRP A 327 14.50 13.53 3.76
C TRP A 327 15.08 14.13 5.05
N ASN A 328 16.22 14.81 4.93
CA ASN A 328 16.87 15.47 6.07
C ASN A 328 16.15 16.77 6.49
N ASN A 329 15.19 17.28 5.71
CA ASN A 329 14.36 18.41 6.11
C ASN A 329 13.24 17.94 7.04
N GLN A 330 13.26 18.42 8.29
CA GLN A 330 12.28 18.07 9.31
C GLN A 330 11.01 18.92 9.25
N ASN A 331 10.97 19.91 8.37
CA ASN A 331 9.86 20.84 8.24
C ASN A 331 9.12 20.58 6.93
N TRP A 332 7.91 20.01 7.02
CA TRP A 332 7.00 19.74 5.89
C TRP A 332 6.69 20.98 5.04
N ASN A 333 6.94 22.17 5.58
CA ASN A 333 6.63 23.45 4.96
C ASN A 333 7.81 24.06 4.21
N GLU A 334 8.97 23.41 4.20
CA GLU A 334 10.11 23.89 3.42
C GLU A 334 9.76 23.98 1.93
N PRO A 335 10.00 25.11 1.26
CA PRO A 335 9.69 25.27 -0.16
C PRO A 335 10.37 24.24 -1.07
N THR A 336 11.50 23.67 -0.63
CA THR A 336 12.20 22.60 -1.35
C THR A 336 11.35 21.35 -1.47
N LEU A 337 10.54 21.00 -0.45
CA LEU A 337 9.71 19.80 -0.46
C LEU A 337 8.53 19.89 -1.42
N ARG A 338 8.07 21.11 -1.74
CA ARG A 338 6.96 21.36 -2.66
C ARG A 338 7.35 21.35 -4.13
N ARG A 339 8.65 21.35 -4.45
CA ARG A 339 9.13 21.30 -5.83
C ARG A 339 9.00 19.88 -6.38
N VAL A 340 8.72 19.77 -7.68
CA VAL A 340 8.80 18.50 -8.43
C VAL A 340 10.14 17.83 -8.13
N THR A 341 10.13 16.53 -7.82
CA THR A 341 11.36 15.78 -7.48
C THR A 341 12.20 15.54 -8.73
N ASP A 342 13.50 15.28 -8.55
CA ASP A 342 14.35 14.88 -9.67
C ASP A 342 13.89 13.55 -10.29
N PHE A 343 13.21 12.71 -9.49
CA PHE A 343 12.55 11.49 -9.97
C PHE A 343 11.39 11.80 -10.92
N GLU A 344 10.48 12.71 -10.54
CA GLU A 344 9.34 13.09 -11.39
C GLU A 344 9.78 13.79 -12.70
N GLN A 345 10.93 14.47 -12.69
CA GLN A 345 11.54 15.04 -13.89
C GLN A 345 12.24 14.01 -14.79
N THR A 346 12.39 12.77 -14.31
CA THR A 346 13.08 11.70 -15.04
C THR A 346 12.13 11.04 -16.04
N ASP A 347 12.57 10.93 -17.29
CA ASP A 347 11.83 10.21 -18.32
C ASP A 347 11.74 8.70 -17.95
N PRO A 348 10.53 8.17 -17.70
CA PRO A 348 10.35 6.81 -17.18
C PRO A 348 10.74 5.74 -18.20
N THR A 349 10.71 6.05 -19.49
CA THR A 349 11.08 5.13 -20.56
C THR A 349 12.58 5.05 -20.73
N LYS A 350 13.25 6.21 -20.66
CA LYS A 350 14.70 6.32 -20.78
C LYS A 350 15.49 5.86 -19.56
N PHE A 351 14.87 5.88 -18.39
CA PHE A 351 15.51 5.55 -17.11
C PHE A 351 14.68 4.54 -16.30
N SER A 352 14.28 3.44 -16.93
CA SER A 352 13.40 2.43 -16.31
C SER A 352 14.00 1.78 -15.05
N VAL A 353 15.33 1.74 -14.90
CA VAL A 353 15.99 1.32 -13.66
C VAL A 353 15.60 2.22 -12.49
N ILE A 354 15.67 3.53 -12.68
CA ILE A 354 15.31 4.52 -11.65
C ILE A 354 13.84 4.40 -11.34
N ARG A 355 13.01 4.24 -12.38
CA ARG A 355 11.57 4.06 -12.21
C ARG A 355 11.22 2.85 -11.34
N ARG A 356 11.91 1.73 -11.54
CA ARG A 356 11.68 0.48 -10.80
C ARG A 356 12.03 0.58 -9.32
N PHE A 357 13.15 1.22 -8.98
CA PHE A 357 13.70 1.22 -7.62
C PHE A 357 13.45 2.52 -6.84
N GLY A 358 13.24 3.64 -7.53
CA GLY A 358 12.92 4.94 -6.94
C GLY A 358 11.42 5.26 -6.89
N GLY A 359 10.57 4.40 -7.48
CA GLY A 359 9.11 4.53 -7.47
C GLY A 359 8.43 3.44 -6.66
N ILE A 360 7.26 3.75 -6.10
CA ILE A 360 6.34 2.78 -5.52
C ILE A 360 5.36 2.29 -6.59
N ASP A 361 4.79 3.21 -7.35
CA ASP A 361 3.82 2.94 -8.41
C ASP A 361 3.96 3.92 -9.59
N ALA A 362 2.95 3.96 -10.46
CA ALA A 362 2.81 4.83 -11.64
C ALA A 362 3.09 6.34 -11.37
N GLU A 363 2.76 6.83 -10.18
CA GLU A 363 2.61 8.25 -9.87
C GLU A 363 3.36 8.67 -8.60
N THR A 364 3.67 7.71 -7.73
CA THR A 364 4.25 7.95 -6.42
C THR A 364 5.73 7.57 -6.37
N ASP A 365 6.57 8.55 -6.07
CA ASP A 365 7.98 8.34 -5.80
C ASP A 365 8.23 7.84 -4.36
N LEU A 366 9.34 7.12 -4.19
CA LEU A 366 9.72 6.50 -2.92
C LEU A 366 9.87 7.52 -1.79
N TYR A 367 10.39 8.72 -2.10
CA TYR A 367 10.60 9.77 -1.12
C TYR A 367 9.28 10.30 -0.57
N ARG A 368 8.31 10.62 -1.44
CA ARG A 368 7.00 11.14 -1.04
C ARG A 368 6.28 10.15 -0.15
N PHE A 369 6.23 8.89 -0.59
CA PHE A 369 5.59 7.81 0.15
C PHE A 369 6.16 7.65 1.56
N LEU A 370 7.49 7.46 1.68
CA LEU A 370 8.12 7.27 2.99
C LEU A 370 8.07 8.53 3.85
N SER A 371 8.15 9.73 3.25
CA SER A 371 8.09 10.99 4.00
C SER A 371 6.71 11.21 4.58
N GLN A 372 5.66 10.97 3.80
CA GLN A 372 4.27 11.06 4.26
C GLN A 372 4.07 10.17 5.49
N ILE A 373 4.39 8.87 5.36
CA ILE A 373 4.29 7.90 6.47
C ILE A 373 5.12 8.33 7.69
N ARG A 374 6.33 8.86 7.49
CA ARG A 374 7.17 9.37 8.58
C ARG A 374 6.53 10.58 9.27
N PHE A 375 6.01 11.55 8.53
CA PHE A 375 5.36 12.73 9.11
C PHE A 375 4.07 12.37 9.83
N ASP A 376 3.31 11.41 9.31
CA ASP A 376 2.14 10.86 10.00
C ASP A 376 2.56 10.18 11.31
N THR A 377 3.63 9.36 11.29
CA THR A 377 4.17 8.75 12.51
C THR A 377 4.60 9.79 13.55
N VAL A 378 5.26 10.88 13.14
CA VAL A 378 5.63 11.97 14.05
C VAL A 378 4.39 12.68 14.59
N THR A 379 3.38 12.90 13.75
CA THR A 379 2.11 13.53 14.14
C THR A 379 1.39 12.68 15.17
N GLU A 380 1.32 11.36 14.94
CA GLU A 380 0.77 10.37 15.86
C GLU A 380 1.53 10.35 17.20
N LEU A 381 2.86 10.39 17.17
CA LEU A 381 3.70 10.39 18.38
C LEU A 381 3.42 11.62 19.24
N ARG A 382 3.52 12.81 18.63
CA ARG A 382 3.30 14.10 19.28
C ARG A 382 1.87 14.29 19.74
N GLY A 383 0.91 13.83 18.93
CA GLY A 383 -0.50 13.84 19.27
C GLY A 383 -0.79 12.94 20.48
N THR A 384 -0.22 11.73 20.52
CA THR A 384 -0.34 10.80 21.65
C THR A 384 0.23 11.42 22.92
N TYR A 385 1.44 11.97 22.83
CA TYR A 385 2.11 12.68 23.92
C TYR A 385 1.22 13.77 24.54
N ASN A 386 0.63 14.64 23.71
CA ASN A 386 -0.28 15.69 24.19
C ASN A 386 -1.61 15.12 24.74
N SER A 387 -2.17 14.10 24.08
CA SER A 387 -3.44 13.46 24.48
C SER A 387 -3.35 12.82 25.87
N LEU A 388 -2.27 12.07 26.14
CA LEU A 388 -2.04 11.49 27.47
C LEU A 388 -1.91 12.58 28.53
N GLY A 389 -1.30 13.72 28.22
CA GLY A 389 -1.22 14.87 29.11
C GLY A 389 -2.61 15.46 29.44
N VAL A 390 -3.51 15.55 28.47
CA VAL A 390 -4.91 15.97 28.67
C VAL A 390 -5.67 14.98 29.54
N VAL A 391 -5.50 13.68 29.30
CA VAL A 391 -6.13 12.62 30.12
C VAL A 391 -5.61 12.66 31.56
N ALA A 392 -4.30 12.78 31.75
CA ALA A 392 -3.70 12.90 33.08
C ALA A 392 -4.19 14.15 33.83
N PHE A 393 -4.35 15.28 33.12
CA PHE A 393 -4.99 16.48 33.69
C PHE A 393 -6.42 16.19 34.13
N ARG A 394 -7.23 15.53 33.29
CA ARG A 394 -8.61 15.19 33.62
C ARG A 394 -8.70 14.27 34.85
N LEU A 395 -7.82 13.28 34.96
CA LEU A 395 -7.80 12.35 36.10
C LEU A 395 -7.57 13.09 37.43
N ASP A 396 -6.68 14.08 37.46
CA ASP A 396 -6.39 14.87 38.68
C ASP A 396 -7.50 15.89 39.00
N ASN A 397 -8.07 16.54 37.98
CA ASN A 397 -8.93 17.73 38.17
C ASN A 397 -10.42 17.44 37.98
N ARG A 398 -10.78 16.25 37.46
CA ARG A 398 -12.14 15.85 37.07
C ARG A 398 -12.81 16.78 36.06
N ALA A 399 -12.01 17.57 35.34
CA ALA A 399 -12.42 18.47 34.29
C ALA A 399 -11.35 18.50 33.20
N PHE A 400 -11.75 18.73 31.96
CA PHE A 400 -10.81 18.94 30.87
C PHE A 400 -10.08 20.28 31.02
N PRO A 401 -8.83 20.38 30.54
CA PRO A 401 -8.12 21.66 30.54
C PRO A 401 -8.91 22.71 29.72
N PRO A 402 -8.89 24.00 30.12
CA PRO A 402 -9.58 25.05 29.38
C PRO A 402 -8.91 25.34 28.03
N VAL A 403 -7.60 25.15 27.95
CA VAL A 403 -6.78 25.27 26.73
C VAL A 403 -5.68 24.21 26.79
N LEU A 404 -5.18 23.79 25.63
CA LEU A 404 -4.14 22.76 25.55
C LEU A 404 -2.90 23.12 26.38
N ALA A 405 -2.47 24.40 26.38
CA ALA A 405 -1.31 24.86 27.17
C ALA A 405 -1.40 24.60 28.69
N ALA A 406 -2.59 24.36 29.25
CA ALA A 406 -2.77 24.14 30.69
C ALA A 406 -2.19 22.81 31.20
N ILE A 407 -1.83 21.87 30.31
CA ILE A 407 -1.16 20.62 30.71
C ILE A 407 0.34 20.83 31.02
N GLN A 408 0.92 21.97 30.64
CA GLN A 408 2.31 22.31 30.95
C GLN A 408 2.47 23.03 32.31
N PRO A 409 3.65 22.92 32.95
CA PRO A 409 4.67 21.89 32.75
C PRO A 409 4.36 20.60 33.54
N ARG A 410 3.21 20.56 34.24
CA ARG A 410 2.92 19.57 35.28
C ARG A 410 2.70 18.15 34.73
N TYR A 411 2.10 18.04 33.55
CA TYR A 411 1.77 16.75 32.92
C TYR A 411 2.70 16.47 31.74
N VAL A 412 3.05 17.50 30.98
CA VAL A 412 4.05 17.45 29.91
C VAL A 412 5.06 18.58 30.12
N PRO A 413 6.38 18.33 30.00
CA PRO A 413 7.38 19.39 30.09
C PRO A 413 7.16 20.54 29.10
N ARG A 414 6.79 20.23 27.86
CA ARG A 414 6.49 21.17 26.77
C ARG A 414 5.46 20.53 25.84
N LEU A 415 4.70 21.35 25.13
CA LEU A 415 3.73 20.88 24.15
C LEU A 415 4.48 20.45 22.92
N ALA A 416 4.09 19.30 22.39
CA ALA A 416 4.51 18.89 21.07
C ALA A 416 3.69 19.65 20.03
N LEU A 417 4.35 20.19 19.00
CA LEU A 417 3.72 20.99 17.95
C LEU A 417 3.27 20.09 16.80
N ASP A 418 2.18 20.46 16.14
CA ASP A 418 1.68 19.73 14.98
C ASP A 418 2.64 19.91 13.78
N PRO A 419 3.20 18.84 13.19
CA PRO A 419 4.07 18.93 12.02
C PRO A 419 3.41 19.58 10.80
N TYR A 420 2.08 19.43 10.67
CA TYR A 420 1.29 19.94 9.55
C TYR A 420 0.74 21.35 9.77
N ALA A 421 0.54 21.78 11.02
CA ALA A 421 0.05 23.12 11.33
C ALA A 421 1.18 24.16 11.23
N TRP A 422 1.25 24.84 10.09
CA TRP A 422 2.24 25.89 9.85
C TRP A 422 1.61 27.26 9.65
N ASN A 423 2.03 28.20 10.49
CA ASN A 423 1.65 29.58 10.34
C ASN A 423 2.62 30.28 9.39
N GLU A 424 2.22 30.49 8.14
CA GLU A 424 3.05 31.18 7.14
C GLU A 424 3.45 32.60 7.56
N ARG A 425 2.56 33.31 8.27
CA ARG A 425 2.81 34.68 8.75
C ARG A 425 3.86 34.73 9.86
N LEU A 426 3.82 33.79 10.79
CA LEU A 426 4.73 33.73 11.93
C LEU A 426 5.96 32.86 11.68
N ARG A 427 5.99 32.12 10.56
CA ARG A 427 7.04 31.17 10.19
C ARG A 427 7.38 30.20 11.32
N ARG A 428 6.35 29.61 11.92
CA ARG A 428 6.49 28.61 12.98
C ARG A 428 5.37 27.57 12.92
N GLN A 429 5.66 26.40 13.48
CA GLN A 429 4.64 25.39 13.76
C GLN A 429 3.69 25.87 14.86
N GLU A 430 2.44 25.47 14.77
CA GLU A 430 1.39 25.75 15.76
C GLU A 430 1.06 24.50 16.59
N ASP A 431 0.26 24.70 17.63
CA ASP A 431 -0.25 23.62 18.46
C ASP A 431 -1.27 22.79 17.68
N PHE A 432 -1.51 21.56 18.14
CA PHE A 432 -2.61 20.74 17.67
C PHE A 432 -3.95 21.44 17.92
N GLY A 433 -4.92 21.21 17.03
CA GLY A 433 -6.29 21.64 17.25
C GLY A 433 -6.87 20.93 18.47
N TYR A 434 -7.43 21.70 19.41
CA TYR A 434 -7.96 21.20 20.68
C TYR A 434 -9.26 21.92 21.04
N PHE A 435 -10.31 21.16 21.33
CA PHE A 435 -11.53 21.69 21.95
C PHE A 435 -12.34 20.58 22.63
N VAL A 436 -13.27 20.98 23.50
CA VAL A 436 -14.28 20.11 24.11
C VAL A 436 -15.63 20.42 23.45
N PRO A 437 -16.27 19.45 22.76
CA PRO A 437 -17.59 19.64 22.18
C PRO A 437 -18.60 20.16 23.19
N ILE A 438 -19.62 20.90 22.73
CA ILE A 438 -20.63 21.58 23.55
C ILE A 438 -20.06 22.72 24.43
N ARG A 439 -18.94 22.53 25.14
CA ARG A 439 -18.32 23.53 26.00
C ARG A 439 -17.75 24.71 25.19
N ASP A 440 -16.99 24.40 24.15
CA ASP A 440 -16.20 25.40 23.41
C ASP A 440 -16.88 25.85 22.11
N GLN A 441 -18.00 25.22 21.76
CA GLN A 441 -18.76 25.54 20.56
C GLN A 441 -19.74 26.69 20.79
N THR A 442 -19.89 27.54 19.78
CA THR A 442 -20.87 28.61 19.80
C THR A 442 -22.18 28.13 19.20
N PHE A 443 -23.24 28.13 20.01
CA PHE A 443 -24.60 27.85 19.56
C PHE A 443 -25.40 29.14 19.47
N GLY A 444 -26.38 29.18 18.56
CA GLY A 444 -27.31 30.31 18.48
C GLY A 444 -28.11 30.49 19.78
N PRO A 445 -28.66 31.69 20.06
CA PRO A 445 -29.40 31.97 21.31
C PRO A 445 -30.61 31.07 21.59
N ARG A 446 -31.09 30.34 20.58
CA ARG A 446 -32.22 29.40 20.64
C ARG A 446 -31.84 27.98 20.21
N GLU A 447 -30.58 27.76 19.84
CA GLU A 447 -30.10 26.44 19.43
C GLU A 447 -29.77 25.65 20.70
N LEU A 448 -30.31 24.44 20.79
CA LEU A 448 -29.95 23.54 21.88
C LEU A 448 -28.52 23.04 21.63
N PRO A 449 -27.65 22.98 22.65
CA PRO A 449 -26.34 22.39 22.50
C PRO A 449 -26.48 20.94 22.00
N ARG A 450 -25.69 20.59 20.99
CA ARG A 450 -25.71 19.28 20.34
C ARG A 450 -24.31 18.69 20.28
N PRO A 451 -24.16 17.35 20.32
CA PRO A 451 -22.87 16.72 20.11
C PRO A 451 -22.27 17.09 18.74
N TYR A 452 -20.95 17.08 18.66
CA TYR A 452 -20.22 17.37 17.43
C TYR A 452 -20.16 16.13 16.55
N ALA A 453 -20.51 16.29 15.27
CA ALA A 453 -20.44 15.21 14.29
C ALA A 453 -19.04 15.19 13.67
N VAL A 454 -18.36 14.05 13.78
CA VAL A 454 -17.07 13.78 13.14
C VAL A 454 -17.29 12.71 12.08
N ARG A 455 -17.09 13.06 10.80
CA ARG A 455 -17.09 12.10 9.70
C ARG A 455 -15.71 11.45 9.62
N VAL A 456 -15.63 10.14 9.85
CA VAL A 456 -14.39 9.37 9.81
C VAL A 456 -14.35 8.55 8.53
N ASN A 457 -13.42 8.88 7.64
CA ASN A 457 -13.17 8.15 6.39
C ASN A 457 -12.20 6.98 6.65
N LEU A 458 -12.57 5.75 6.28
CA LEU A 458 -11.83 4.54 6.63
C LEU A 458 -10.77 4.10 5.62
N PHE A 459 -10.80 4.62 4.39
CA PHE A 459 -9.93 4.15 3.31
C PHE A 459 -9.17 5.29 2.64
N GLU A 460 -7.88 5.05 2.43
CA GLU A 460 -6.99 5.90 1.64
C GLU A 460 -7.24 5.62 0.17
N ASN A 461 -8.11 6.39 -0.46
CA ASN A 461 -8.11 6.48 -1.91
C ASN A 461 -6.95 7.38 -2.33
N ASP A 462 -5.73 6.84 -2.28
CA ASP A 462 -4.51 7.52 -2.75
C ASP A 462 -4.54 7.82 -4.26
N GLN A 463 -5.58 7.37 -4.97
CA GLN A 463 -5.73 7.52 -6.42
C GLN A 463 -6.50 8.76 -6.90
N MET A 464 -7.00 9.67 -6.04
CA MET A 464 -7.91 10.74 -6.53
C MET A 464 -7.68 12.18 -6.06
N ARG A 465 -6.53 12.54 -5.49
CA ARG A 465 -6.24 13.98 -5.25
C ARG A 465 -4.81 14.37 -5.60
N ALA A 466 -4.56 14.61 -6.89
CA ALA A 466 -3.55 15.57 -7.28
C ALA A 466 -3.92 16.96 -6.73
N PRO A 467 -2.99 17.75 -6.18
CA PRO A 467 -3.17 19.18 -6.10
C PRO A 467 -3.25 19.71 -7.54
N THR A 468 -4.41 20.22 -7.95
CA THR A 468 -4.58 20.91 -9.24
C THR A 468 -3.44 21.90 -9.43
N PRO A 469 -2.53 21.72 -10.41
CA PRO A 469 -1.57 22.75 -10.75
C PRO A 469 -2.38 23.97 -11.21
N ALA A 470 -1.98 25.16 -10.79
CA ALA A 470 -2.53 26.39 -11.35
C ALA A 470 -2.44 26.30 -12.89
N GLN A 471 -3.58 26.39 -13.56
CA GLN A 471 -3.66 26.44 -15.01
C GLN A 471 -2.89 27.67 -15.50
N GLU A 472 -1.70 27.45 -16.05
CA GLU A 472 -1.04 28.40 -16.94
C GLU A 472 -0.95 27.79 -18.34
N ASP A 473 -1.39 28.59 -19.31
CA ASP A 473 -1.55 28.28 -20.72
C ASP A 473 -0.25 27.76 -21.38
N ALA A 474 -0.37 26.67 -22.13
CA ALA A 474 0.60 26.35 -23.19
C ALA A 474 -0.11 25.80 -24.44
N PRO A 475 0.36 26.17 -25.65
CA PRO A 475 -0.46 26.18 -26.86
C PRO A 475 -0.43 24.86 -27.64
N ALA A 476 -1.45 24.71 -28.48
CA ALA A 476 -1.69 23.60 -29.38
C ALA A 476 -0.57 23.36 -30.41
N GLY A 477 -0.25 22.07 -30.62
CA GLY A 477 0.21 21.57 -31.91
C GLY A 477 1.34 20.55 -31.85
N ALA A 478 1.01 19.27 -32.09
CA ALA A 478 1.57 18.43 -33.15
C ALA A 478 1.22 16.95 -32.90
N GLY A 479 0.39 16.37 -33.76
CA GLY A 479 0.13 14.94 -33.76
C GLY A 479 1.25 14.15 -34.44
N MET A 480 1.55 12.98 -33.90
CA MET A 480 2.10 11.85 -34.65
C MET A 480 1.58 10.53 -34.07
N SER A 481 0.94 9.76 -34.95
CA SER A 481 0.48 8.39 -34.74
C SER A 481 1.61 7.42 -35.07
N MET A 482 1.94 6.49 -34.16
CA MET A 482 2.84 5.37 -34.42
C MET A 482 2.22 4.09 -33.86
N ALA A 483 2.06 3.11 -34.74
CA ALA A 483 1.43 1.82 -34.49
C ALA A 483 2.28 0.91 -33.58
N ALA A 484 1.63 0.22 -32.64
CA ALA A 484 2.23 -0.80 -31.79
C ALA A 484 2.27 -2.19 -32.47
N PRO A 485 3.31 -3.02 -32.23
CA PRO A 485 3.35 -4.40 -32.72
C PRO A 485 2.58 -5.37 -31.80
N PRO A 486 2.06 -6.49 -32.34
CA PRO A 486 1.17 -7.41 -31.63
C PRO A 486 1.97 -8.41 -30.77
N GLY A 487 1.64 -8.53 -29.47
CA GLY A 487 2.23 -9.58 -28.63
C GLY A 487 2.09 -9.51 -27.10
N ALA A 488 1.43 -8.51 -26.49
CA ALA A 488 1.32 -8.40 -25.03
C ALA A 488 -0.12 -8.68 -24.53
N ALA A 489 -0.45 -9.95 -24.32
CA ALA A 489 -1.73 -10.37 -23.72
C ALA A 489 -1.54 -10.63 -22.21
N GLY A 490 -2.03 -9.71 -21.37
CA GLY A 490 -1.99 -9.88 -19.91
C GLY A 490 -2.80 -8.87 -19.10
N GLY A 491 -3.01 -7.64 -19.61
CA GLY A 491 -3.80 -6.60 -18.93
C GLY A 491 -5.27 -6.48 -19.37
N GLY A 492 -5.69 -7.28 -20.36
CA GLY A 492 -6.90 -6.98 -21.12
C GLY A 492 -8.23 -7.30 -20.42
N PHE A 493 -8.29 -8.35 -19.61
CA PHE A 493 -9.60 -8.85 -19.12
C PHE A 493 -10.18 -7.99 -17.99
N GLY A 494 -9.34 -7.43 -17.11
CA GLY A 494 -9.78 -6.49 -16.06
C GLY A 494 -10.19 -5.12 -16.62
N GLY A 495 -9.50 -4.65 -17.66
CA GLY A 495 -9.85 -3.43 -18.40
C GLY A 495 -11.15 -3.55 -19.21
N MET A 496 -11.56 -4.76 -19.61
CA MET A 496 -12.82 -4.99 -20.34
C MET A 496 -14.06 -4.75 -19.45
N MET A 497 -14.04 -5.22 -18.20
CA MET A 497 -15.17 -5.02 -17.28
C MET A 497 -15.29 -3.56 -16.81
N THR A 498 -14.17 -2.82 -16.78
CA THR A 498 -14.13 -1.39 -16.44
C THR A 498 -14.35 -0.48 -17.65
N GLY A 499 -13.88 -0.83 -18.85
CA GLY A 499 -14.03 -0.03 -20.07
C GLY A 499 -15.40 -0.15 -20.73
N VAL A 500 -15.98 -1.36 -20.78
CA VAL A 500 -17.37 -1.56 -21.25
C VAL A 500 -18.37 -1.04 -20.20
N GLY A 501 -18.03 -1.14 -18.91
CA GLY A 501 -18.79 -0.49 -17.84
C GLY A 501 -18.63 1.02 -17.78
N GLY A 502 -17.49 1.57 -18.23
CA GLY A 502 -17.20 3.00 -18.20
C GLY A 502 -17.81 3.80 -19.36
N GLY A 503 -18.13 3.15 -20.48
CA GLY A 503 -18.89 3.77 -21.59
C GLY A 503 -20.37 3.95 -21.27
N LEU A 504 -20.93 3.13 -20.40
CA LEU A 504 -22.26 3.32 -19.82
C LEU A 504 -22.11 4.31 -18.64
N GLN A 505 -22.16 5.61 -18.95
CA GLN A 505 -22.09 6.70 -17.96
C GLN A 505 -23.08 6.49 -16.80
N ALA A 506 -22.80 7.10 -15.63
CA ALA A 506 -23.70 7.15 -14.48
C ALA A 506 -25.13 7.61 -14.87
N ASP A 507 -25.26 8.45 -15.89
CA ASP A 507 -26.53 8.90 -16.47
C ASP A 507 -27.40 7.74 -17.01
N ALA A 508 -26.81 6.65 -17.50
CA ALA A 508 -27.56 5.49 -17.98
C ALA A 508 -28.20 4.69 -16.83
N MET A 509 -27.67 4.81 -15.61
CA MET A 509 -28.22 4.16 -14.42
C MET A 509 -29.34 4.98 -13.74
N GLU A 510 -29.55 6.25 -14.13
CA GLU A 510 -30.70 7.03 -13.64
C GLU A 510 -32.05 6.53 -14.19
N ASP A 511 -32.05 5.74 -15.27
CA ASP A 511 -33.24 5.21 -15.95
C ASP A 511 -33.38 3.68 -15.79
N ILE A 512 -33.14 3.13 -14.59
CA ILE A 512 -33.45 1.71 -14.31
C ILE A 512 -34.98 1.53 -14.31
N PRO A 513 -35.54 0.53 -15.03
CA PRO A 513 -36.98 0.30 -15.02
C PRO A 513 -37.47 -0.05 -13.60
N ASP A 514 -38.51 0.63 -13.13
CA ASP A 514 -39.15 0.36 -11.82
C ASP A 514 -39.56 -1.12 -11.65
N ASP A 515 -39.83 -1.82 -12.76
CA ASP A 515 -40.22 -3.24 -12.76
C ASP A 515 -39.05 -4.21 -12.94
N LEU A 516 -37.80 -3.75 -12.78
CA LEU A 516 -36.61 -4.59 -12.90
C LEU A 516 -36.53 -5.63 -11.78
N ILE A 517 -36.95 -5.29 -10.56
CA ILE A 517 -37.05 -6.23 -9.45
C ILE A 517 -38.51 -6.72 -9.39
N ASP A 518 -38.69 -8.03 -9.46
CA ASP A 518 -39.98 -8.65 -9.22
C ASP A 518 -40.34 -8.50 -7.73
N GLU A 519 -41.40 -7.74 -7.43
CA GLU A 519 -41.82 -7.44 -6.05
C GLU A 519 -42.20 -8.68 -5.23
N GLU A 520 -42.70 -9.75 -5.86
CA GLU A 520 -43.12 -10.96 -5.16
C GLU A 520 -41.93 -11.84 -4.75
N THR A 521 -40.93 -11.92 -5.61
CA THR A 521 -39.78 -12.81 -5.43
C THR A 521 -38.52 -12.09 -4.94
N GLY A 522 -38.48 -10.75 -5.04
CA GLY A 522 -37.29 -9.95 -4.77
C GLY A 522 -36.16 -10.20 -5.76
N ARG A 523 -36.45 -10.75 -6.95
CA ARG A 523 -35.46 -11.21 -7.93
C ARG A 523 -35.46 -10.29 -9.15
N VAL A 524 -34.28 -10.04 -9.72
CA VAL A 524 -34.17 -9.35 -11.02
C VAL A 524 -34.90 -10.10 -12.13
N ARG A 525 -35.78 -9.40 -12.84
CA ARG A 525 -36.49 -9.90 -14.03
C ARG A 525 -35.57 -9.87 -15.23
N VAL A 526 -35.06 -11.03 -15.62
CA VAL A 526 -34.08 -11.18 -16.70
C VAL A 526 -34.59 -10.66 -18.04
N ASP A 527 -35.90 -10.76 -18.32
CA ASP A 527 -36.51 -10.21 -19.52
C ASP A 527 -36.50 -8.66 -19.55
N VAL A 528 -36.68 -8.02 -18.40
CA VAL A 528 -36.63 -6.57 -18.22
C VAL A 528 -35.18 -6.10 -18.32
N LEU A 529 -34.27 -6.75 -17.59
CA LEU A 529 -32.83 -6.47 -17.62
C LEU A 529 -32.28 -6.55 -19.05
N ARG A 530 -32.65 -7.62 -19.79
CA ARG A 530 -32.22 -7.81 -21.18
C ARG A 530 -32.74 -6.69 -22.08
N ARG A 531 -34.03 -6.34 -21.96
CA ARG A 531 -34.64 -5.28 -22.77
C ARG A 531 -33.96 -3.93 -22.52
N TRP A 532 -33.68 -3.62 -21.26
CA TRP A 532 -32.99 -2.40 -20.85
C TRP A 532 -31.57 -2.33 -21.41
N PHE A 533 -30.76 -3.40 -21.29
CA PHE A 533 -29.42 -3.43 -21.90
C PHE A 533 -29.46 -3.33 -23.42
N LEU A 534 -30.40 -4.01 -24.08
CA LEU A 534 -30.52 -3.93 -25.54
C LEU A 534 -30.90 -2.51 -25.98
N GLN A 535 -31.79 -1.83 -25.25
CA GLN A 535 -32.13 -0.44 -25.54
C GLN A 535 -30.90 0.48 -25.38
N ASN A 536 -30.12 0.34 -24.30
CA ASN A 536 -28.90 1.10 -24.12
C ASN A 536 -27.85 0.84 -25.21
N VAL A 537 -27.71 -0.41 -25.67
CA VAL A 537 -26.83 -0.74 -26.81
C VAL A 537 -27.34 -0.09 -28.11
N ASP A 538 -28.66 0.08 -28.25
CA ASP A 538 -29.27 0.71 -29.42
C ASP A 538 -29.05 2.22 -29.45
N ASP A 539 -29.09 2.85 -28.27
CA ASP A 539 -28.95 4.28 -28.07
C ASP A 539 -27.48 4.73 -27.94
N TYR A 540 -26.54 3.80 -27.72
CA TYR A 540 -25.12 4.09 -27.58
C TYR A 540 -24.47 4.55 -28.90
N GLU A 541 -24.13 5.84 -28.99
CA GLU A 541 -23.32 6.38 -30.08
C GLU A 541 -21.84 6.03 -29.88
N ILE A 542 -21.37 4.99 -30.59
CA ILE A 542 -19.99 4.53 -30.48
C ILE A 542 -19.03 5.62 -30.97
N SER A 543 -18.21 6.14 -30.06
CA SER A 543 -17.23 7.18 -30.35
C SER A 543 -16.08 6.64 -31.22
N ARG A 544 -15.29 7.55 -31.79
CA ARG A 544 -14.08 7.16 -32.53
C ARG A 544 -13.04 6.49 -31.62
N ASP A 545 -12.95 6.91 -30.37
CA ASP A 545 -11.98 6.39 -29.41
C ASP A 545 -12.42 4.99 -28.95
N ASP A 546 -13.72 4.78 -28.70
CA ASP A 546 -14.30 3.46 -28.40
C ASP A 546 -14.05 2.46 -29.53
N LEU A 547 -14.20 2.92 -30.78
CA LEU A 547 -13.89 2.13 -31.97
C LEU A 547 -12.42 1.72 -32.01
N GLU A 548 -11.51 2.63 -31.68
CA GLU A 548 -10.08 2.37 -31.71
C GLU A 548 -9.67 1.41 -30.59
N GLU A 549 -10.16 1.60 -29.37
CA GLU A 549 -9.91 0.74 -28.22
C GLU A 549 -10.45 -0.68 -28.46
N MET A 550 -11.70 -0.81 -28.92
CA MET A 550 -12.29 -2.10 -29.25
C MET A 550 -11.52 -2.81 -30.36
N ASN A 551 -11.11 -2.11 -31.42
CA ASN A 551 -10.31 -2.71 -32.50
C ASN A 551 -8.91 -3.16 -32.04
N GLN A 552 -8.33 -2.55 -31.01
CA GLN A 552 -7.07 -3.03 -30.41
C GLN A 552 -7.28 -4.30 -29.57
N PHE A 553 -8.44 -4.45 -28.95
CA PHE A 553 -8.74 -5.53 -28.03
C PHE A 553 -9.24 -6.82 -28.71
N LEU A 554 -10.00 -6.67 -29.78
CA LEU A 554 -10.69 -7.79 -30.46
C LEU A 554 -9.79 -8.94 -30.91
N PRO A 555 -8.54 -8.75 -31.38
CA PRO A 555 -7.66 -9.87 -31.69
C PRO A 555 -7.39 -10.79 -30.49
N MET A 556 -7.32 -10.23 -29.28
CA MET A 556 -7.17 -10.99 -28.04
C MET A 556 -8.42 -11.80 -27.74
N LEU A 557 -9.61 -11.17 -27.79
CA LEU A 557 -10.88 -11.87 -27.60
C LEU A 557 -11.10 -12.97 -28.64
N ALA A 558 -10.71 -12.74 -29.89
CA ALA A 558 -10.80 -13.73 -30.95
C ALA A 558 -9.84 -14.92 -30.72
N GLY A 559 -8.76 -14.71 -29.95
CA GLY A 559 -7.90 -15.77 -29.43
C GLY A 559 -8.55 -16.62 -28.35
N VAL A 560 -9.54 -16.10 -27.62
CA VAL A 560 -10.28 -16.80 -26.55
C VAL A 560 -11.57 -17.45 -27.08
N LEU A 561 -12.37 -16.71 -27.85
CA LEU A 561 -13.71 -17.09 -28.32
C LEU A 561 -13.72 -17.78 -29.69
N GLY A 562 -12.57 -18.29 -30.11
CA GLY A 562 -12.36 -18.72 -31.48
C GLY A 562 -13.12 -19.95 -31.97
N SER A 563 -13.45 -20.84 -31.05
CA SER A 563 -14.42 -21.91 -31.22
C SER A 563 -15.03 -22.22 -29.85
N PRO A 564 -16.22 -22.84 -29.78
CA PRO A 564 -16.81 -23.25 -28.51
C PRO A 564 -15.90 -24.19 -27.69
N GLU A 565 -15.11 -25.05 -28.34
CA GLU A 565 -14.16 -25.95 -27.69
C GLU A 565 -12.99 -25.20 -27.09
N MET A 566 -12.39 -24.28 -27.85
CA MET A 566 -11.27 -23.47 -27.39
C MET A 566 -11.69 -22.50 -26.28
N ALA A 567 -12.90 -21.94 -26.36
CA ALA A 567 -13.48 -21.10 -25.33
C ALA A 567 -13.62 -21.85 -23.99
N ARG A 568 -14.02 -23.13 -24.04
CA ARG A 568 -14.06 -24.00 -22.84
C ARG A 568 -12.68 -24.35 -22.31
N GLU A 569 -11.70 -24.53 -23.17
CA GLU A 569 -10.30 -24.78 -22.76
C GLU A 569 -9.73 -23.56 -22.03
N GLN A 570 -9.98 -22.35 -22.54
CA GLN A 570 -9.51 -21.10 -21.96
C GLN A 570 -10.27 -20.69 -20.67
N ALA A 571 -11.46 -21.25 -20.44
CA ALA A 571 -12.24 -20.98 -19.24
C ALA A 571 -11.48 -21.32 -17.94
N GLY A 572 -10.64 -22.36 -17.96
CA GLY A 572 -9.80 -22.72 -16.81
C GLY A 572 -8.79 -21.62 -16.43
N THR A 573 -8.29 -20.87 -17.42
CA THR A 573 -7.39 -19.74 -17.21
C THR A 573 -8.13 -18.53 -16.65
N VAL A 574 -9.35 -18.27 -17.11
CA VAL A 574 -10.19 -17.19 -16.55
C VAL A 574 -10.56 -17.49 -15.10
N VAL A 575 -10.94 -18.74 -14.82
CA VAL A 575 -11.23 -19.22 -13.46
C VAL A 575 -9.99 -19.14 -12.55
N SER A 576 -8.80 -19.49 -13.07
CA SER A 576 -7.57 -19.39 -12.27
C SER A 576 -7.18 -17.94 -11.98
N MET A 577 -7.40 -17.02 -12.91
CA MET A 577 -7.19 -15.58 -12.70
C MET A 577 -8.14 -15.02 -11.63
N LEU A 578 -9.43 -15.34 -11.72
CA LEU A 578 -10.42 -14.92 -10.72
C LEU A 578 -10.09 -15.46 -9.32
N ASN A 579 -9.56 -16.68 -9.23
CA ASN A 579 -9.16 -17.29 -7.96
C ASN A 579 -7.81 -16.80 -7.43
N ALA A 580 -6.95 -16.27 -8.29
CA ALA A 580 -5.63 -15.78 -7.91
C ALA A 580 -5.66 -14.39 -7.28
N ASP A 581 -6.79 -13.68 -7.36
CA ASP A 581 -6.99 -12.36 -6.77
C ASP A 581 -7.91 -12.45 -5.53
N PRO A 582 -7.35 -12.41 -4.30
CA PRO A 582 -8.15 -12.44 -3.09
C PRO A 582 -9.10 -11.26 -2.95
N ALA A 583 -8.81 -10.09 -3.53
CA ALA A 583 -9.68 -8.92 -3.43
C ALA A 583 -10.95 -9.09 -4.24
N ILE A 584 -10.83 -9.55 -5.50
CA ILE A 584 -11.99 -9.86 -6.35
C ILE A 584 -12.82 -10.99 -5.72
N ARG A 585 -12.16 -12.05 -5.25
CA ARG A 585 -12.84 -13.18 -4.61
C ARG A 585 -13.59 -12.74 -3.37
N ASN A 586 -12.92 -12.02 -2.46
CA ASN A 586 -13.52 -11.55 -1.21
C ASN A 586 -14.67 -10.58 -1.47
N ALA A 587 -14.52 -9.67 -2.44
CA ALA A 587 -15.60 -8.75 -2.84
C ALA A 587 -16.84 -9.52 -3.32
N LEU A 588 -16.68 -10.42 -4.31
CA LEU A 588 -17.79 -11.20 -4.85
C LEU A 588 -18.45 -12.08 -3.78
N THR A 589 -17.66 -12.76 -2.94
CA THR A 589 -18.22 -13.56 -1.83
C THR A 589 -18.89 -12.70 -0.75
N GLY A 590 -18.38 -11.49 -0.51
CA GLY A 590 -18.97 -10.51 0.41
C GLY A 590 -20.33 -10.01 -0.08
N PHE A 591 -20.55 -10.03 -1.40
CA PHE A 591 -21.83 -9.75 -2.04
C PHE A 591 -22.73 -10.98 -2.24
N GLY A 592 -22.42 -12.11 -1.61
CA GLY A 592 -23.25 -13.32 -1.68
C GLY A 592 -23.10 -14.13 -2.97
N VAL A 593 -22.15 -13.81 -3.85
CA VAL A 593 -21.93 -14.55 -5.10
C VAL A 593 -21.39 -15.95 -4.81
N ASP A 594 -22.10 -16.99 -5.28
CA ASP A 594 -21.59 -18.37 -5.26
C ASP A 594 -20.48 -18.52 -6.31
N MET A 595 -19.24 -18.29 -5.88
CA MET A 595 -18.06 -18.44 -6.74
C MET A 595 -17.96 -19.83 -7.37
N SER A 596 -18.44 -20.89 -6.70
CA SER A 596 -18.43 -22.24 -7.29
C SER A 596 -19.43 -22.36 -8.44
N ALA A 597 -20.56 -21.65 -8.37
CA ALA A 597 -21.51 -21.58 -9.48
C ALA A 597 -20.96 -20.75 -10.63
N VAL A 598 -20.32 -19.61 -10.35
CA VAL A 598 -19.64 -18.78 -11.37
C VAL A 598 -18.57 -19.58 -12.11
N GLU A 599 -17.71 -20.31 -11.38
CA GLU A 599 -16.68 -21.17 -11.97
C GLU A 599 -17.26 -22.23 -12.92
N ARG A 600 -18.39 -22.84 -12.54
CA ARG A 600 -19.08 -23.83 -13.39
C ARG A 600 -19.70 -23.20 -14.64
N LEU A 601 -20.11 -21.95 -14.57
CA LEU A 601 -20.79 -21.26 -15.67
C LEU A 601 -19.85 -20.65 -16.71
N ILE A 602 -18.65 -20.21 -16.31
CA ILE A 602 -17.70 -19.54 -17.22
C ILE A 602 -17.44 -20.36 -18.51
N PRO A 603 -17.18 -21.68 -18.47
CA PRO A 603 -16.95 -22.46 -19.69
C PRO A 603 -18.15 -22.45 -20.65
N ASP A 604 -19.37 -22.54 -20.12
CA ASP A 604 -20.58 -22.53 -20.94
C ASP A 604 -20.92 -21.12 -21.44
N LEU A 605 -20.66 -20.09 -20.63
CA LEU A 605 -20.81 -18.69 -21.05
C LEU A 605 -19.90 -18.37 -22.23
N LEU A 606 -18.61 -18.71 -22.14
CA LEU A 606 -17.65 -18.48 -23.22
C LEU A 606 -17.99 -19.32 -24.46
N ALA A 607 -18.45 -20.56 -24.28
CA ALA A 607 -18.90 -21.39 -25.39
C ALA A 607 -20.12 -20.80 -26.12
N ASP A 608 -21.06 -20.23 -25.38
CA ASP A 608 -22.27 -19.64 -25.96
C ASP A 608 -22.02 -18.28 -26.60
N LEU A 609 -21.08 -17.49 -26.05
CA LEU A 609 -20.56 -16.29 -26.71
C LEU A 609 -19.92 -16.64 -28.06
N ALA A 610 -19.12 -17.72 -28.12
CA ALA A 610 -18.56 -18.21 -29.39
C ALA A 610 -19.61 -18.78 -30.36
N ARG A 611 -20.80 -19.15 -29.87
CA ARG A 611 -21.92 -19.63 -30.69
C ARG A 611 -22.78 -18.51 -31.26
N ASP A 612 -22.78 -17.34 -30.66
CA ASP A 612 -23.55 -16.21 -31.17
C ASP A 612 -23.03 -15.74 -32.54
N ALA A 613 -23.95 -15.52 -33.49
CA ALA A 613 -23.58 -15.20 -34.86
C ALA A 613 -22.93 -13.82 -34.99
N SER A 614 -23.36 -12.85 -34.17
CA SER A 614 -22.84 -11.48 -34.19
C SER A 614 -21.45 -11.43 -33.57
N VAL A 615 -21.28 -12.09 -32.41
CA VAL A 615 -19.96 -12.22 -31.76
C VAL A 615 -19.00 -12.97 -32.67
N ARG A 616 -19.40 -14.10 -33.26
CA ARG A 616 -18.55 -14.85 -34.19
C ARG A 616 -18.16 -14.02 -35.40
N SER A 617 -19.10 -13.31 -36.03
CA SER A 617 -18.81 -12.48 -37.20
C SER A 617 -17.79 -11.39 -36.87
N ALA A 618 -17.93 -10.74 -35.70
CA ALA A 618 -16.95 -9.78 -35.20
C ALA A 618 -15.56 -10.41 -34.95
N MET A 619 -15.51 -11.61 -34.35
CA MET A 619 -14.24 -12.32 -34.13
C MET A 619 -13.58 -12.77 -35.43
N GLU A 620 -14.35 -13.20 -36.43
CA GLU A 620 -13.84 -13.59 -37.75
C GLU A 620 -13.22 -12.41 -38.48
N LYS A 621 -13.89 -11.24 -38.47
CA LYS A 621 -13.34 -9.99 -39.00
C LYS A 621 -12.05 -9.58 -38.28
N ALA A 622 -12.04 -9.61 -36.95
CA ALA A 622 -10.86 -9.27 -36.16
C ALA A 622 -9.66 -10.21 -36.47
N ARG A 623 -9.91 -11.51 -36.65
CA ARG A 623 -8.89 -12.49 -37.07
C ARG A 623 -8.35 -12.25 -38.47
N ALA A 624 -9.21 -11.79 -39.37
CA ALA A 624 -8.81 -11.38 -40.72
C ALA A 624 -8.02 -10.06 -40.72
N GLY A 625 -7.87 -9.40 -39.57
CA GLY A 625 -7.23 -8.08 -39.45
C GLY A 625 -8.12 -6.94 -39.95
N GLU A 626 -9.42 -7.20 -40.14
CA GLU A 626 -10.40 -6.20 -40.52
C GLU A 626 -10.79 -5.36 -39.31
N ARG A 627 -10.87 -4.04 -39.49
CA ARG A 627 -11.41 -3.13 -38.47
C ARG A 627 -12.92 -3.24 -38.43
N LEU A 628 -13.49 -3.42 -37.25
CA LEU A 628 -14.93 -3.38 -37.03
C LEU A 628 -15.46 -1.96 -37.20
N SER A 629 -16.59 -1.86 -37.88
CA SER A 629 -17.41 -0.63 -37.92
C SER A 629 -18.21 -0.46 -36.62
N GLY A 630 -18.75 0.74 -36.39
CA GLY A 630 -19.68 0.97 -35.27
C GLY A 630 -20.85 -0.03 -35.28
N SER A 631 -21.45 -0.28 -36.45
CA SER A 631 -22.52 -1.29 -36.58
C SER A 631 -22.08 -2.71 -36.25
N ASP A 632 -20.82 -3.07 -36.51
CA ASP A 632 -20.30 -4.41 -36.16
C ASP A 632 -20.15 -4.55 -34.65
N ILE A 633 -19.61 -3.53 -33.98
CA ILE A 633 -19.48 -3.49 -32.52
C ILE A 633 -20.86 -3.50 -31.87
N GLN A 634 -21.80 -2.69 -32.36
CA GLN A 634 -23.16 -2.65 -31.84
C GLN A 634 -23.86 -4.01 -31.99
N SER A 635 -23.71 -4.67 -33.15
CA SER A 635 -24.25 -6.04 -33.36
C SER A 635 -23.59 -7.04 -32.42
N MET A 636 -22.28 -6.94 -32.19
CA MET A 636 -21.55 -7.78 -31.25
C MET A 636 -22.06 -7.59 -29.82
N LEU A 637 -22.21 -6.34 -29.35
CA LEU A 637 -22.73 -6.01 -28.03
C LEU A 637 -24.15 -6.57 -27.82
N ARG A 638 -25.05 -6.44 -28.82
CA ARG A 638 -26.37 -7.08 -28.78
C ARG A 638 -26.27 -8.60 -28.63
N GLY A 639 -25.36 -9.23 -29.38
CA GLY A 639 -25.07 -10.67 -29.28
C GLY A 639 -24.61 -11.06 -27.88
N MET A 640 -23.69 -10.29 -27.29
CA MET A 640 -23.20 -10.50 -25.93
C MET A 640 -24.32 -10.38 -24.89
N VAL A 641 -25.14 -9.33 -24.96
CA VAL A 641 -26.29 -9.13 -24.06
C VAL A 641 -27.27 -10.31 -24.15
N ASN A 642 -27.58 -10.78 -25.36
CA ASN A 642 -28.48 -11.91 -25.56
C ASN A 642 -27.95 -13.23 -24.99
N VAL A 643 -26.62 -13.38 -24.90
CA VAL A 643 -25.98 -14.55 -24.30
C VAL A 643 -25.87 -14.41 -22.78
N VAL A 644 -25.34 -13.29 -22.28
CA VAL A 644 -25.03 -13.06 -20.87
C VAL A 644 -26.31 -12.89 -20.04
N VAL A 645 -27.30 -12.17 -20.56
CA VAL A 645 -28.52 -11.84 -19.81
C VAL A 645 -29.57 -12.95 -20.01
N GLN A 646 -29.27 -14.14 -19.49
CA GLN A 646 -30.14 -15.32 -19.48
C GLN A 646 -30.25 -15.86 -18.06
N ASP A 647 -31.41 -16.47 -17.71
CA ASP A 647 -31.70 -16.97 -16.36
C ASP A 647 -30.55 -17.81 -15.79
N ARG A 648 -30.02 -18.74 -16.59
CA ARG A 648 -28.91 -19.62 -16.18
C ARG A 648 -27.61 -18.91 -15.78
N TYR A 649 -27.36 -17.68 -16.23
CA TYR A 649 -26.17 -16.91 -15.89
C TYR A 649 -26.45 -15.81 -14.86
N ILE A 650 -27.68 -15.30 -14.84
CA ILE A 650 -28.13 -14.29 -13.87
C ILE A 650 -28.42 -14.95 -12.51
N ASP A 651 -28.97 -16.17 -12.49
CA ASP A 651 -29.39 -16.87 -11.27
C ASP A 651 -28.29 -16.89 -10.19
N PRO A 652 -27.01 -17.23 -10.47
CA PRO A 652 -26.00 -17.28 -9.40
C PRO A 652 -25.45 -15.93 -8.93
N ILE A 653 -25.80 -14.85 -9.63
CA ILE A 653 -25.43 -13.48 -9.27
C ILE A 653 -26.68 -12.65 -8.94
N GLN A 654 -27.84 -13.29 -8.73
CA GLN A 654 -29.11 -12.60 -8.52
C GLN A 654 -29.06 -11.66 -7.32
N GLU A 655 -28.50 -12.12 -6.20
CA GLU A 655 -28.36 -11.32 -4.98
C GLU A 655 -27.47 -10.10 -5.21
N PHE A 656 -26.37 -10.27 -5.93
CA PHE A 656 -25.48 -9.17 -6.31
C PHE A 656 -26.16 -8.18 -7.26
N LEU A 657 -26.96 -8.66 -8.21
CA LEU A 657 -27.68 -7.78 -9.15
C LEU A 657 -28.83 -7.02 -8.47
N VAL A 658 -29.56 -7.65 -7.55
CA VAL A 658 -30.57 -6.97 -6.72
C VAL A 658 -29.90 -5.90 -5.87
N LEU A 659 -28.74 -6.22 -5.29
CA LEU A 659 -27.94 -5.26 -4.55
C LEU A 659 -27.52 -4.10 -5.45
N LEU A 660 -27.04 -4.36 -6.68
CA LEU A 660 -26.57 -3.35 -7.65
C LEU A 660 -27.64 -2.37 -8.12
N VAL A 661 -28.91 -2.80 -8.17
CA VAL A 661 -30.02 -2.03 -8.77
C VAL A 661 -31.01 -1.51 -7.73
N SER A 662 -30.78 -1.77 -6.44
CA SER A 662 -31.58 -1.15 -5.37
C SER A 662 -31.06 0.25 -5.08
N ASP A 663 -31.94 1.14 -4.61
CA ASP A 663 -31.57 2.47 -4.09
C ASP A 663 -30.62 2.38 -2.87
N ASP A 664 -30.54 1.20 -2.25
CA ASP A 664 -29.61 0.87 -1.17
C ASP A 664 -28.21 0.52 -1.69
N PHE A 665 -28.04 0.33 -3.01
CA PHE A 665 -26.71 0.32 -3.61
C PHE A 665 -26.17 1.75 -3.59
N PRO A 666 -25.00 2.00 -2.98
CA PRO A 666 -24.32 3.26 -3.16
C PRO A 666 -23.80 3.32 -4.60
N MET A 667 -24.68 3.75 -5.53
CA MET A 667 -24.35 4.01 -6.94
C MET A 667 -23.41 5.22 -7.13
N GLY A 668 -22.97 5.84 -6.04
CA GLY A 668 -21.81 6.73 -5.97
C GLY A 668 -20.48 5.99 -6.11
N GLY A 669 -20.35 5.14 -7.14
CA GLY A 669 -19.13 4.44 -7.50
C GLY A 669 -18.65 3.39 -6.51
N ILE A 670 -17.76 2.53 -7.01
CA ILE A 670 -16.88 1.64 -6.23
C ILE A 670 -15.85 2.51 -5.41
N GLY A 671 -16.21 3.75 -5.08
CA GLY A 671 -15.40 4.79 -4.50
C GLY A 671 -16.11 5.65 -3.45
N ASP A 672 -17.37 5.36 -3.08
CA ASP A 672 -17.94 5.95 -1.87
C ASP A 672 -17.28 5.29 -0.65
N GLN A 673 -16.24 5.97 -0.18
CA GLN A 673 -15.40 5.63 0.95
C GLN A 673 -16.28 5.09 2.09
N ALA A 674 -15.96 3.91 2.64
CA ALA A 674 -16.59 3.52 3.90
C ALA A 674 -16.28 4.60 4.93
N PHE A 675 -17.29 5.38 5.30
CA PHE A 675 -17.18 6.38 6.34
C PHE A 675 -18.26 6.10 7.37
N PHE A 676 -18.05 6.59 8.59
CA PHE A 676 -19.08 6.61 9.61
C PHE A 676 -19.06 7.96 10.32
N ILE A 677 -20.17 8.33 10.94
CA ILE A 677 -20.29 9.57 11.69
C ILE A 677 -20.25 9.23 13.18
N ALA A 678 -19.23 9.73 13.88
CA ALA A 678 -19.15 9.69 15.33
C ALA A 678 -19.75 10.96 15.92
N MET A 679 -20.65 10.81 16.88
CA MET A 679 -21.18 11.93 17.67
C MET A 679 -20.38 12.06 18.96
N VAL A 680 -19.70 13.20 19.15
CA VAL A 680 -18.81 13.45 20.29
C VAL A 680 -19.41 14.58 21.15
N ASP A 681 -19.67 14.29 22.43
CA ASP A 681 -20.23 15.25 23.39
C ASP A 681 -19.16 15.84 24.32
N ASP A 682 -19.58 16.58 25.38
CA ASP A 682 -18.68 17.20 26.36
C ASP A 682 -18.04 16.21 27.34
N SER A 683 -18.37 14.92 27.26
CA SER A 683 -17.69 13.88 28.04
C SER A 683 -16.30 13.56 27.47
N GLN A 684 -15.98 14.09 26.29
CA GLN A 684 -14.75 13.86 25.54
C GLN A 684 -14.13 15.19 25.10
N PHE A 685 -12.87 15.14 24.67
CA PHE A 685 -12.23 16.24 23.96
C PHE A 685 -11.89 15.78 22.55
N LEU A 686 -11.67 16.73 21.64
CA LEU A 686 -11.10 16.47 20.34
C LEU A 686 -9.67 17.01 20.32
N LEU A 687 -8.75 16.18 19.86
CA LEU A 687 -7.39 16.58 19.51
C LEU A 687 -7.11 16.08 18.09
N TYR A 688 -6.70 16.98 17.21
CA TYR A 688 -6.47 16.68 15.80
C TYR A 688 -5.32 17.50 15.23
N SER A 689 -4.72 16.99 14.17
CA SER A 689 -3.75 17.69 13.32
C SER A 689 -4.42 18.15 12.04
N LEU A 690 -3.93 19.24 11.44
CA LEU A 690 -4.45 19.76 10.16
C LEU A 690 -4.19 18.84 8.95
N GLY A 691 -3.40 17.77 9.14
CA GLY A 691 -3.06 16.82 8.11
C GLY A 691 -2.37 17.42 6.87
N PRO A 692 -2.16 16.61 5.83
CA PRO A 692 -1.45 17.03 4.62
C PRO A 692 -2.10 18.20 3.87
N ASN A 693 -3.44 18.34 3.89
CA ASN A 693 -4.15 19.44 3.21
C ASN A 693 -4.02 20.79 3.93
N ARG A 694 -3.67 20.78 5.23
CA ARG A 694 -3.48 21.95 6.11
C ARG A 694 -4.71 22.86 6.25
N ARG A 695 -5.90 22.33 5.95
CA ARG A 695 -7.16 23.04 6.12
C ARG A 695 -7.67 22.73 7.51
N ASN A 696 -8.02 23.77 8.25
CA ASN A 696 -8.63 23.58 9.56
C ASN A 696 -10.12 23.34 9.39
N ASP A 697 -10.48 22.06 9.25
CA ASP A 697 -11.86 21.61 9.15
C ASP A 697 -12.45 21.30 10.54
N LEU A 698 -11.74 21.67 11.61
CA LEU A 698 -12.12 21.47 13.00
C LEU A 698 -12.42 20.00 13.34
N ALA A 699 -11.72 19.06 12.69
CA ALA A 699 -12.00 17.62 12.73
C ALA A 699 -13.45 17.25 12.35
N ALA A 700 -14.13 18.06 11.53
CA ALA A 700 -15.46 17.70 11.01
C ALA A 700 -15.38 16.52 10.03
N VAL A 701 -14.28 16.44 9.28
CA VAL A 701 -13.94 15.33 8.38
C VAL A 701 -12.52 14.91 8.70
N VAL A 702 -12.33 13.63 9.00
CA VAL A 702 -11.04 13.06 9.41
C VAL A 702 -10.80 11.74 8.72
N GLY A 703 -9.53 11.38 8.55
CA GLY A 703 -9.13 10.08 7.99
C GLY A 703 -8.29 10.22 6.73
N ALA A 704 -8.24 9.14 5.96
CA ALA A 704 -7.35 9.06 4.81
C ALA A 704 -7.86 9.87 3.61
N GLY A 705 -6.96 10.49 2.83
CA GLY A 705 -7.30 11.41 1.73
C GLY A 705 -6.91 12.89 1.96
N GLY A 706 -6.05 13.14 2.95
CA GLY A 706 -5.44 14.44 3.22
C GLY A 706 -6.23 15.34 4.16
N ASP A 707 -7.34 14.87 4.75
CA ASP A 707 -8.15 15.60 5.73
C ASP A 707 -7.45 15.71 7.10
N ASP A 708 -8.10 16.34 8.08
CA ASP A 708 -7.60 16.43 9.47
C ASP A 708 -7.26 15.02 10.01
N ILE A 709 -6.12 14.87 10.69
CA ILE A 709 -5.74 13.61 11.34
C ILE A 709 -6.30 13.62 12.77
N LEU A 710 -7.32 12.80 13.03
CA LEU A 710 -7.89 12.66 14.36
C LEU A 710 -6.97 11.87 15.28
N ILE A 711 -6.51 12.50 16.36
CA ILE A 711 -5.67 11.85 17.37
C ILE A 711 -6.52 11.31 18.51
N TRP A 712 -7.47 12.12 19.01
CA TRP A 712 -8.36 11.75 20.11
C TRP A 712 -9.79 12.25 19.83
N PRO A 713 -10.84 11.41 20.01
CA PRO A 713 -10.79 9.99 20.36
C PRO A 713 -10.07 9.13 19.31
N PRO A 714 -9.49 7.98 19.68
CA PRO A 714 -8.82 7.08 18.72
C PRO A 714 -9.80 6.53 17.68
N ILE A 715 -9.38 6.47 16.42
CA ILE A 715 -10.23 6.00 15.31
C ILE A 715 -10.68 4.56 15.55
N SER A 716 -9.78 3.67 15.97
CA SER A 716 -10.09 2.30 16.38
C SER A 716 -11.21 2.23 17.43
N ALA A 717 -11.16 3.05 18.48
CA ALA A 717 -12.22 3.12 19.48
C ALA A 717 -13.57 3.57 18.89
N LEU A 718 -13.55 4.57 18.00
CA LEU A 718 -14.74 5.07 17.32
C LEU A 718 -15.34 4.01 16.38
N ARG A 719 -14.50 3.27 15.64
CA ARG A 719 -14.93 2.14 14.81
C ARG A 719 -15.57 1.05 15.66
N ARG A 720 -14.93 0.69 16.78
CA ARG A 720 -15.50 -0.28 17.73
C ARG A 720 -16.82 0.17 18.33
N ALA A 721 -17.07 1.47 18.49
CA ALA A 721 -18.35 1.95 19.00
C ALA A 721 -19.48 1.89 17.95
N ASN A 722 -19.15 1.98 16.65
CA ASN A 722 -20.13 2.10 15.56
C ASN A 722 -20.42 0.80 14.79
N GLN A 723 -19.71 -0.30 15.07
CA GLN A 723 -20.05 -1.65 14.57
C GLN A 723 -21.25 -2.28 15.31
#